data_AF-A0A6C0F6B1-F1
#
_entry.id   AF-A0A6C0F6B1-F1
#
_cell.length_a   1.000
_cell.length_b   1.000
_cell.length_c   1.000
_cell.angle_alpha   90.00
_cell.angle_beta   90.00
_cell.angle_gamma   90.00
#
_symmetry.space_group_name_H-M   'P 1'
#
loop_
_entity.id
_entity.type
_entity.pdbx_description
1 polymer ?
#
loop_
_entity_poly.entity_id
_entity_poly.type
_entity_poly.pdbx_seq_one_letter_code
_entity_poly.pdbx_strand_id
1 'polypeptide(L)'
;MRIILVTLSDNRCHKGQEKVHKSALELGKIDDSIQWSWAQFKKTTYYQDNKQLFDERRGLGFWGWKPFVILDAFESINDNDIILYHDAGRPCYDWHIDYDVRPFVDYIIRNHNGLGVVFGPWNHGKMTKRDCFIHMKCDIPRYHNHKQLSATWSIWQKNKFCTNILQEWKNWICSPTRIVTDDKSKNTEHTFYNTHRHDQSILTNILLNYVFSKKYSVLHARGYEKNINNMLKCHLPPSQQHIINEPISVKMKNNDGYIFYDVFINHENKVVGIGPFYPHLINYNKITISYKNKKSIQPRIINDPHKHTNIMIFDIKCSDQERISISYDNVIVKTETLRKVVYSPKNIVASTMFKNCSSFLETWLRYHIYIGVEHFYLFNNNSSDDDIMNVQKICNKFNGYTTIINWNFPYKSPVNRHSPSAQTTQQNLTIYKYNKHNWILLTDLDEYIYSKTSSLLEVVKSKEHIKNDISGLTIPCMWFGCSHNAQYTDDYLHKLIFRKSTANTCRPGGGPKSLVRPTNSQVYSVHRSIVGKKEHPLNPDVLRFNHYFSLTNDNTRYKLIASAARRKGNHCDCSKFDTVLDNSLSNFYKTIPTTICPLSSPTKKFIFISIPKNASQSIHKMFNIRLKDTSNIADIGIFDNHCRSVILKHRYSDYNERFKFCFVRNPWERLISWFENHKNHFKLPLYKKHTFESWVIAGFPHHWGLQNGTRYRREKRSPLDQWEFIFDDNNNQMVDFIGHMETFYDDLHHIFKQIDYTFPQIEHKNKSNQEKNWRSYYNEHTFNLVKQRFHRDIHTFGYQNTTFP
;
A
#
# COMPACT_ATOMS: atom_id res chain seq x y z
N MET A 1 17.41 1.35 -28.50
CA MET A 1 17.77 0.14 -27.74
C MET A 1 16.66 -0.88 -27.93
N ARG A 2 16.97 -1.98 -28.61
CA ARG A 2 16.08 -3.12 -28.80
C ARG A 2 16.16 -4.05 -27.58
N ILE A 3 15.05 -4.70 -27.26
CA ILE A 3 14.94 -5.75 -26.25
C ILE A 3 14.46 -7.01 -26.95
N ILE A 4 15.28 -8.06 -26.92
CA ILE A 4 14.98 -9.35 -27.54
C ILE A 4 14.82 -10.41 -26.46
N LEU A 5 13.70 -11.14 -26.48
CA LEU A 5 13.48 -12.28 -25.59
C LEU A 5 14.13 -13.55 -26.16
N VAL A 6 14.98 -14.21 -25.38
CA VAL A 6 15.59 -15.50 -25.72
C VAL A 6 15.05 -16.59 -24.82
N THR A 7 14.60 -17.69 -25.44
CA THR A 7 14.10 -18.87 -24.75
C THR A 7 14.60 -20.13 -25.45
N LEU A 8 14.64 -21.26 -24.73
CA LEU A 8 14.87 -22.58 -25.31
C LEU A 8 13.80 -23.55 -24.81
N SER A 9 13.23 -24.34 -25.71
CA SER A 9 12.28 -25.40 -25.39
C SER A 9 12.66 -26.76 -25.99
N ASP A 10 12.18 -27.82 -25.35
CA ASP A 10 11.98 -29.11 -25.99
C ASP A 10 10.47 -29.42 -26.06
N ASN A 11 10.12 -30.60 -26.56
CA ASN A 11 8.72 -31.00 -26.74
C ASN A 11 7.89 -30.96 -25.45
N ARG A 12 8.51 -30.95 -24.25
CA ARG A 12 7.81 -30.92 -22.97
C ARG A 12 7.36 -29.51 -22.58
N CYS A 13 8.03 -28.48 -23.09
CA CYS A 13 7.83 -27.10 -22.66
C CYS A 13 7.51 -26.10 -23.77
N HIS A 14 7.25 -26.58 -24.99
CA HIS A 14 6.83 -25.76 -26.13
C HIS A 14 5.68 -24.80 -25.80
N LYS A 15 4.61 -25.29 -25.14
CA LYS A 15 3.47 -24.45 -24.74
C LYS A 15 3.87 -23.30 -23.79
N GLY A 16 4.86 -23.54 -22.93
CA GLY A 16 5.40 -22.51 -22.03
C GLY A 16 6.19 -21.45 -22.79
N GLN A 17 6.99 -21.88 -23.78
CA GLN A 17 7.73 -20.99 -24.68
C GLN A 17 6.77 -20.09 -25.47
N GLU A 18 5.72 -20.64 -26.06
CA GLU A 18 4.71 -19.86 -26.80
C GLU A 18 4.01 -18.84 -25.91
N LYS A 19 3.63 -19.22 -24.69
CA LYS A 19 2.92 -18.33 -23.75
C LYS A 19 3.81 -17.15 -23.30
N VAL A 20 5.09 -17.40 -23.00
CA VAL A 20 6.01 -16.31 -22.61
C VAL A 20 6.36 -15.44 -23.82
N HIS A 21 6.56 -16.04 -25.00
CA HIS A 21 6.80 -15.30 -26.24
C HIS A 21 5.66 -14.32 -26.54
N LYS A 22 4.42 -14.83 -26.56
CA LYS A 22 3.23 -14.04 -26.85
C LYS A 22 3.06 -12.89 -25.86
N SER A 23 3.08 -13.20 -24.56
CA SER A 23 2.89 -12.18 -23.52
C SER A 23 4.02 -11.15 -23.46
N ALA A 24 5.27 -11.53 -23.75
CA ALA A 24 6.39 -10.61 -23.77
C ALA A 24 6.31 -9.60 -24.93
N LEU A 25 5.85 -10.04 -26.11
CA LEU A 25 5.59 -9.14 -27.23
C LEU A 25 4.38 -8.24 -26.96
N GLU A 26 3.25 -8.82 -26.53
CA GLU A 26 1.99 -8.10 -26.36
C GLU A 26 1.99 -7.14 -25.16
N LEU A 27 2.41 -7.63 -23.99
CA LEU A 27 2.33 -6.91 -22.71
C LEU A 27 3.70 -6.41 -22.24
N GLY A 28 4.74 -7.22 -22.47
CA GLY A 28 6.13 -6.86 -22.15
C GLY A 28 6.71 -5.75 -23.00
N LYS A 29 6.14 -5.49 -24.19
CA LYS A 29 6.61 -4.52 -25.19
C LYS A 29 8.08 -4.67 -25.60
N ILE A 30 8.55 -5.92 -25.62
CA ILE A 30 9.84 -6.25 -26.24
C ILE A 30 9.74 -6.06 -27.76
N ASP A 31 10.88 -5.92 -28.41
CA ASP A 31 10.94 -5.63 -29.85
C ASP A 31 10.95 -6.90 -30.71
N ASP A 32 11.46 -8.01 -30.17
CA ASP A 32 11.58 -9.27 -30.91
C ASP A 32 11.79 -10.46 -29.95
N SER A 33 11.75 -11.70 -30.48
CA SER A 33 12.04 -12.89 -29.69
C SER A 33 12.66 -14.02 -30.51
N ILE A 34 13.75 -14.58 -29.98
CA ILE A 34 14.46 -15.74 -30.52
C ILE A 34 14.03 -16.98 -29.72
N GLN A 35 13.37 -17.92 -30.41
CA GLN A 35 12.83 -19.15 -29.83
C GLN A 35 13.65 -20.34 -30.29
N TRP A 36 14.55 -20.82 -29.43
CA TRP A 36 15.31 -22.05 -29.71
C TRP A 36 14.47 -23.28 -29.45
N SER A 37 14.50 -24.23 -30.39
CA SER A 37 14.13 -25.62 -30.12
C SER A 37 15.37 -26.45 -29.79
N TRP A 38 15.20 -27.50 -28.98
CA TRP A 38 16.27 -28.43 -28.67
C TRP A 38 16.82 -29.11 -29.94
N ALA A 39 15.97 -29.35 -30.94
CA ALA A 39 16.38 -29.90 -32.23
C ALA A 39 17.31 -28.95 -33.01
N GLN A 40 17.10 -27.64 -32.93
CA GLN A 40 18.02 -26.65 -33.49
C GLN A 40 19.34 -26.60 -32.70
N PHE A 41 19.26 -26.59 -31.37
CA PHE A 41 20.45 -26.55 -30.52
C PHE A 41 21.39 -27.75 -30.78
N LYS A 42 20.84 -28.95 -31.00
CA LYS A 42 21.62 -30.16 -31.36
C LYS A 42 22.47 -30.03 -32.63
N LYS A 43 22.10 -29.13 -33.54
CA LYS A 43 22.84 -28.92 -34.80
C LYS A 43 24.05 -27.98 -34.63
N THR A 44 24.16 -27.31 -33.50
CA THR A 44 25.25 -26.36 -33.23
C THR A 44 26.57 -27.10 -33.02
N THR A 45 27.68 -26.46 -33.39
CA THR A 45 29.03 -26.96 -33.07
C THR A 45 29.23 -27.07 -31.56
N TYR A 46 28.68 -26.14 -30.79
CA TYR A 46 28.71 -26.17 -29.32
C TYR A 46 28.12 -27.45 -28.74
N TYR A 47 27.02 -27.97 -29.29
CA TYR A 47 26.50 -29.29 -28.91
C TYR A 47 27.45 -30.42 -29.31
N GLN A 48 27.91 -30.42 -30.57
CA GLN A 48 28.73 -31.52 -31.10
C GLN A 48 30.05 -31.67 -30.34
N ASP A 49 30.73 -30.56 -30.06
CA ASP A 49 32.02 -30.55 -29.35
C ASP A 49 31.89 -30.95 -27.88
N ASN A 50 30.68 -30.80 -27.31
CA ASN A 50 30.39 -31.09 -25.90
C ASN A 50 29.31 -32.16 -25.76
N LYS A 51 29.24 -33.10 -26.70
CA LYS A 51 28.16 -34.09 -26.78
C LYS A 51 28.01 -34.90 -25.49
N GLN A 52 29.13 -35.25 -24.83
CA GLN A 52 29.12 -35.96 -23.55
C GLN A 52 28.43 -35.18 -22.41
N LEU A 53 28.35 -33.85 -22.50
CA LEU A 53 27.63 -33.00 -21.56
C LEU A 53 26.15 -32.91 -21.95
N PHE A 54 25.85 -32.63 -23.23
CA PHE A 54 24.49 -32.33 -23.67
C PHE A 54 23.62 -33.55 -23.98
N ASP A 55 24.20 -34.75 -24.06
CA ASP A 55 23.44 -36.01 -24.09
C ASP A 55 22.84 -36.36 -22.71
N GLU A 56 23.27 -35.68 -21.63
CA GLU A 56 22.72 -35.87 -20.29
C GLU A 56 21.27 -35.36 -20.17
N ARG A 57 20.39 -36.21 -19.65
CA ARG A 57 18.94 -35.90 -19.57
C ARG A 57 18.62 -34.77 -18.60
N ARG A 58 19.39 -34.64 -17.51
CA ARG A 58 19.14 -33.67 -16.45
C ARG A 58 19.31 -32.26 -17.01
N GLY A 59 18.23 -31.48 -17.05
CA GLY A 59 18.29 -30.08 -17.52
C GLY A 59 18.75 -29.91 -18.97
N LEU A 60 18.72 -30.98 -19.79
CA LEU A 60 19.26 -31.02 -21.15
C LEU A 60 20.76 -30.68 -21.18
N GLY A 61 21.58 -31.40 -20.42
CA GLY A 61 22.98 -31.07 -20.19
C GLY A 61 23.19 -30.03 -19.09
N PHE A 62 22.52 -30.24 -17.94
CA PHE A 62 22.64 -29.45 -16.71
C PHE A 62 22.41 -27.95 -16.89
N TRP A 63 21.51 -27.57 -17.80
CA TRP A 63 21.23 -26.18 -18.18
C TRP A 63 22.44 -25.44 -18.76
N GLY A 64 23.51 -26.15 -19.13
CA GLY A 64 24.76 -25.58 -19.65
C GLY A 64 24.63 -24.88 -21.00
N TRP A 65 23.50 -25.05 -21.69
CA TRP A 65 23.20 -24.40 -22.96
C TRP A 65 22.84 -22.91 -22.81
N LYS A 66 22.48 -22.43 -21.62
CA LYS A 66 22.03 -21.05 -21.39
C LYS A 66 23.02 -19.97 -21.84
N PRO A 67 24.30 -19.96 -21.41
CA PRO A 67 25.24 -18.94 -21.87
C PRO A 67 25.44 -18.96 -23.38
N PHE A 68 25.36 -20.13 -24.02
CA PHE A 68 25.48 -20.23 -25.47
C PHE A 68 24.32 -19.53 -26.19
N VAL A 69 23.07 -19.84 -25.86
CA VAL A 69 21.92 -19.23 -26.56
C VAL A 69 21.81 -17.73 -26.31
N ILE A 70 22.31 -17.24 -25.17
CA ILE A 70 22.40 -15.80 -24.89
C ILE A 70 23.54 -15.15 -25.69
N LEU A 71 24.70 -15.81 -25.80
CA LEU A 71 25.85 -15.33 -26.60
C LEU A 71 25.55 -15.34 -28.11
N ASP A 72 24.87 -16.37 -28.60
CA ASP A 72 24.44 -16.44 -29.99
C ASP A 72 23.47 -15.27 -30.31
N ALA A 73 22.51 -15.00 -29.42
CA ALA A 73 21.65 -13.84 -29.55
C ALA A 73 22.43 -12.50 -29.52
N PHE A 74 23.55 -12.42 -28.78
CA PHE A 74 24.42 -11.25 -28.80
C PHE A 74 25.00 -10.98 -30.20
N GLU A 75 25.20 -11.98 -31.05
CA GLU A 75 25.68 -11.79 -32.43
C GLU A 75 24.66 -11.07 -33.31
N SER A 76 23.37 -11.21 -32.99
CA SER A 76 22.23 -10.66 -33.75
C SER A 76 21.79 -9.24 -33.36
N ILE A 77 22.41 -8.64 -32.32
CA ILE A 77 22.01 -7.32 -31.79
C ILE A 77 23.16 -6.31 -31.78
N ASN A 78 22.86 -5.02 -31.71
CA ASN A 78 23.86 -3.96 -31.65
C ASN A 78 24.37 -3.74 -30.22
N ASP A 79 25.50 -3.05 -30.07
CA ASP A 79 25.97 -2.60 -28.77
C ASP A 79 24.90 -1.76 -28.05
N ASN A 80 24.78 -1.96 -26.74
CA ASN A 80 23.76 -1.44 -25.84
C ASN A 80 22.33 -2.01 -25.99
N ASP A 81 22.04 -2.85 -26.98
CA ASP A 81 20.78 -3.60 -27.03
C ASP A 81 20.73 -4.68 -25.91
N ILE A 82 19.53 -5.20 -25.65
CA ILE A 82 19.23 -6.00 -24.48
C ILE A 82 18.73 -7.38 -24.89
N ILE A 83 19.29 -8.41 -24.26
CA ILE A 83 18.71 -9.75 -24.22
C ILE A 83 17.99 -9.94 -22.89
N LEU A 84 16.70 -10.28 -22.97
CA LEU A 84 15.93 -10.82 -21.86
C LEU A 84 15.89 -12.35 -22.01
N TYR A 85 16.52 -13.08 -21.12
CA TYR A 85 16.41 -14.55 -21.08
C TYR A 85 15.28 -14.96 -20.11
N HIS A 86 14.49 -15.97 -20.48
CA HIS A 86 13.49 -16.58 -19.61
C HIS A 86 13.40 -18.10 -19.83
N ASP A 87 13.33 -18.89 -18.76
CA ASP A 87 13.10 -20.34 -18.84
C ASP A 87 11.71 -20.62 -19.45
N ALA A 88 11.55 -21.72 -20.21
CA ALA A 88 10.24 -22.13 -20.76
C ALA A 88 9.64 -23.39 -20.10
N GLY A 89 10.40 -24.15 -19.28
CA GLY A 89 10.10 -25.56 -18.94
C GLY A 89 9.96 -25.96 -17.46
N ARG A 90 9.38 -25.09 -16.64
CA ARG A 90 9.17 -25.19 -15.18
C ARG A 90 7.67 -25.12 -14.80
N PRO A 91 6.98 -26.26 -14.63
CA PRO A 91 5.51 -26.33 -14.55
C PRO A 91 4.80 -25.54 -13.45
N CYS A 92 5.52 -25.10 -12.41
CA CYS A 92 4.95 -24.41 -11.24
C CYS A 92 4.88 -22.88 -11.35
N TYR A 93 5.05 -22.31 -12.56
CA TYR A 93 4.89 -20.88 -12.81
C TYR A 93 4.01 -20.64 -14.02
N ASP A 94 3.25 -19.56 -13.98
CA ASP A 94 2.57 -19.07 -15.15
C ASP A 94 3.56 -18.39 -16.10
N TRP A 95 3.67 -18.94 -17.31
CA TRP A 95 4.57 -18.54 -18.40
C TRP A 95 4.19 -17.20 -19.04
N HIS A 96 4.18 -16.10 -18.31
CA HIS A 96 3.84 -14.81 -18.92
C HIS A 96 4.72 -13.66 -18.45
N ILE A 97 4.79 -12.64 -19.29
CA ILE A 97 5.23 -11.29 -18.93
C ILE A 97 3.99 -10.39 -18.98
N ASP A 98 3.61 -9.78 -17.86
CA ASP A 98 2.37 -9.01 -17.70
C ASP A 98 2.56 -7.50 -17.86
N TYR A 99 3.81 -7.05 -17.86
CA TYR A 99 4.17 -5.67 -17.62
C TYR A 99 5.27 -5.22 -18.58
N ASP A 100 5.22 -3.95 -18.97
CA ASP A 100 6.25 -3.30 -19.78
C ASP A 100 7.64 -3.48 -19.15
N VAL A 101 8.57 -4.10 -19.87
CA VAL A 101 9.90 -4.44 -19.34
C VAL A 101 10.87 -3.27 -19.36
N ARG A 102 10.62 -2.25 -20.18
CA ARG A 102 11.59 -1.17 -20.47
C ARG A 102 12.02 -0.39 -19.22
N PRO A 103 11.11 0.00 -18.30
CA PRO A 103 11.49 0.73 -17.10
C PRO A 103 12.40 -0.06 -16.16
N PHE A 104 12.19 -1.37 -16.07
CA PHE A 104 13.05 -2.23 -15.29
C PHE A 104 14.42 -2.38 -15.96
N VAL A 105 14.46 -2.58 -17.29
CA VAL A 105 15.70 -2.62 -18.06
C VAL A 105 16.51 -1.33 -17.90
N ASP A 106 15.87 -0.17 -17.97
CA ASP A 106 16.49 1.13 -17.69
C ASP A 106 17.15 1.19 -16.30
N TYR A 107 16.45 0.68 -15.29
CA TYR A 107 16.98 0.59 -13.93
C TYR A 107 18.22 -0.32 -13.87
N ILE A 108 18.21 -1.46 -14.57
CA ILE A 108 19.33 -2.40 -14.63
C ILE A 108 20.56 -1.79 -15.32
N ILE A 109 20.35 -1.04 -16.41
CA ILE A 109 21.43 -0.33 -17.09
C ILE A 109 22.08 0.70 -16.16
N ARG A 110 21.26 1.50 -15.47
CA ARG A 110 21.74 2.59 -14.60
C ARG A 110 22.44 2.11 -13.33
N ASN A 111 21.99 0.99 -12.74
CA ASN A 111 22.40 0.60 -11.38
C ASN A 111 23.19 -0.72 -11.32
N HIS A 112 23.16 -1.53 -12.38
CA HIS A 112 23.67 -2.90 -12.37
C HIS A 112 24.53 -3.23 -13.59
N ASN A 113 25.14 -2.22 -14.24
CA ASN A 113 26.01 -2.37 -15.41
C ASN A 113 25.36 -3.14 -16.58
N GLY A 114 24.04 -3.07 -16.69
CA GLY A 114 23.28 -3.77 -17.73
C GLY A 114 23.07 -5.27 -17.49
N LEU A 115 23.43 -5.79 -16.31
CA LEU A 115 23.17 -7.17 -15.91
C LEU A 115 22.07 -7.25 -14.84
N GLY A 116 20.96 -7.92 -15.15
CA GLY A 116 19.86 -8.14 -14.21
C GLY A 116 19.73 -9.60 -13.84
N VAL A 117 20.19 -9.95 -12.64
CA VAL A 117 20.05 -11.29 -12.03
C VAL A 117 19.79 -11.16 -10.53
N VAL A 118 18.98 -12.06 -9.97
CA VAL A 118 18.55 -11.99 -8.56
C VAL A 118 19.17 -13.07 -7.69
N PHE A 119 19.47 -12.69 -6.44
CA PHE A 119 19.95 -13.61 -5.40
C PHE A 119 18.79 -14.16 -4.58
N GLY A 120 18.69 -15.49 -4.52
CA GLY A 120 17.65 -16.20 -3.77
C GLY A 120 17.92 -16.31 -2.26
N PRO A 121 17.03 -16.94 -1.48
CA PRO A 121 17.19 -17.09 -0.04
C PRO A 121 18.12 -18.24 0.34
N TRP A 122 18.44 -19.13 -0.60
CA TRP A 122 19.25 -20.31 -0.34
C TRP A 122 20.71 -19.92 -0.11
N ASN A 123 21.32 -20.54 0.89
CA ASN A 123 22.75 -20.40 1.13
C ASN A 123 23.55 -21.09 0.01
N HIS A 124 24.54 -20.39 -0.54
CA HIS A 124 25.32 -20.82 -1.69
C HIS A 124 26.17 -22.06 -1.37
N GLY A 125 26.78 -22.11 -0.18
CA GLY A 125 27.56 -23.26 0.28
C GLY A 125 26.74 -24.55 0.44
N LYS A 126 25.45 -24.45 0.78
CA LYS A 126 24.54 -25.61 0.81
C LYS A 126 24.16 -26.11 -0.59
N MET A 127 24.28 -25.26 -1.60
CA MET A 127 23.72 -25.44 -2.95
C MET A 127 24.80 -25.64 -4.03
N THR A 128 26.07 -25.73 -3.64
CA THR A 128 27.20 -25.83 -4.57
C THR A 128 28.19 -26.88 -4.09
N LYS A 129 28.51 -27.85 -4.96
CA LYS A 129 29.48 -28.89 -4.66
C LYS A 129 30.87 -28.31 -4.47
N ARG A 130 31.66 -28.86 -3.57
CA ARG A 130 32.96 -28.28 -3.18
C ARG A 130 33.95 -28.20 -4.33
N ASP A 131 33.97 -29.19 -5.23
CA ASP A 131 34.80 -29.15 -6.45
C ASP A 131 34.55 -27.89 -7.30
N CYS A 132 33.30 -27.42 -7.40
CA CYS A 132 32.98 -26.19 -8.12
C CYS A 132 33.62 -24.96 -7.46
N PHE A 133 33.65 -24.91 -6.11
CA PHE A 133 34.37 -23.84 -5.40
C PHE A 133 35.88 -23.94 -5.60
N ILE A 134 36.47 -25.13 -5.46
CA ILE A 134 37.92 -25.34 -5.52
C ILE A 134 38.46 -24.97 -6.91
N HIS A 135 37.88 -25.55 -7.97
CA HIS A 135 38.37 -25.31 -9.33
C HIS A 135 38.24 -23.84 -9.75
N MET A 136 37.18 -23.15 -9.29
CA MET A 136 36.96 -21.73 -9.56
C MET A 136 37.68 -20.80 -8.57
N LYS A 137 38.53 -21.33 -7.67
CA LYS A 137 39.25 -20.56 -6.64
C LYS A 137 38.33 -19.74 -5.71
N CYS A 138 37.18 -20.32 -5.37
CA CYS A 138 36.11 -19.73 -4.57
C CYS A 138 35.84 -20.48 -3.24
N ASP A 139 36.65 -21.47 -2.85
CA ASP A 139 36.47 -22.28 -1.62
C ASP A 139 36.87 -21.52 -0.34
N ILE A 140 36.19 -20.40 -0.06
CA ILE A 140 36.40 -19.57 1.13
C ILE A 140 35.07 -19.08 1.72
N PRO A 141 34.99 -18.81 3.04
CA PRO A 141 33.73 -18.57 3.75
C PRO A 141 32.83 -17.48 3.16
N ARG A 142 33.41 -16.41 2.58
CA ARG A 142 32.63 -15.31 1.99
C ARG A 142 31.77 -15.75 0.80
N TYR A 143 32.20 -16.74 0.01
CA TYR A 143 31.38 -17.32 -1.06
C TYR A 143 30.32 -18.25 -0.47
N HIS A 144 30.71 -19.13 0.45
CA HIS A 144 29.82 -20.14 1.05
C HIS A 144 28.65 -19.50 1.79
N ASN A 145 28.91 -18.43 2.54
CA ASN A 145 27.92 -17.75 3.37
C ASN A 145 27.02 -16.81 2.57
N HIS A 146 27.31 -16.58 1.30
CA HIS A 146 26.46 -15.75 0.44
C HIS A 146 25.19 -16.50 0.02
N LYS A 147 24.24 -15.74 -0.52
CA LYS A 147 23.06 -16.25 -1.19
C LYS A 147 23.42 -16.84 -2.56
N GLN A 148 22.71 -17.90 -2.96
CA GLN A 148 22.75 -18.51 -4.30
C GLN A 148 21.91 -17.67 -5.27
N LEU A 149 22.41 -17.40 -6.48
CA LEU A 149 21.58 -16.73 -7.51
C LEU A 149 20.52 -17.63 -8.13
N SER A 150 19.50 -17.01 -8.72
CA SER A 150 18.52 -17.66 -9.58
C SER A 150 18.77 -17.30 -11.05
N ALA A 151 18.85 -18.31 -11.92
CA ALA A 151 19.03 -18.14 -13.37
C ALA A 151 17.76 -18.55 -14.15
N THR A 152 16.58 -18.28 -13.57
CA THR A 152 15.27 -18.56 -14.20
C THR A 152 14.89 -17.51 -15.24
N TRP A 153 15.28 -16.27 -15.01
CA TRP A 153 15.25 -15.18 -15.97
C TRP A 153 16.49 -14.32 -15.77
N SER A 154 16.92 -13.59 -16.80
CA SER A 154 18.04 -12.64 -16.66
C SER A 154 18.02 -11.58 -17.76
N ILE A 155 18.54 -10.39 -17.46
CA ILE A 155 18.67 -9.27 -18.42
C ILE A 155 20.15 -9.05 -18.71
N TRP A 156 20.50 -8.94 -19.98
CA TRP A 156 21.88 -8.78 -20.43
C TRP A 156 21.97 -7.66 -21.48
N GLN A 157 22.62 -6.56 -21.14
CA GLN A 157 22.98 -5.55 -22.10
C GLN A 157 24.22 -5.98 -22.88
N LYS A 158 24.20 -5.85 -24.21
CA LYS A 158 25.40 -6.06 -25.03
C LYS A 158 26.42 -4.95 -24.73
N ASN A 159 27.34 -5.27 -23.83
CA ASN A 159 28.46 -4.44 -23.41
C ASN A 159 29.62 -5.34 -22.96
N LYS A 160 30.83 -4.78 -22.84
CA LYS A 160 32.04 -5.54 -22.47
C LYS A 160 31.90 -6.30 -21.14
N PHE A 161 31.17 -5.75 -20.17
CA PHE A 161 30.97 -6.36 -18.87
C PHE A 161 30.14 -7.65 -18.95
N CYS A 162 28.97 -7.58 -19.59
CA CYS A 162 28.09 -8.74 -19.77
C CYS A 162 28.71 -9.80 -20.68
N THR A 163 29.37 -9.38 -21.77
CA THR A 163 30.04 -10.30 -22.70
C THR A 163 31.12 -11.13 -22.00
N ASN A 164 31.95 -10.50 -21.16
CA ASN A 164 32.99 -11.22 -20.40
C ASN A 164 32.39 -12.27 -19.44
N ILE A 165 31.32 -11.91 -18.72
CA ILE A 165 30.65 -12.84 -17.79
C ILE A 165 30.05 -14.03 -18.55
N LEU A 166 29.38 -13.79 -19.69
CA LEU A 166 28.80 -14.84 -20.50
C LEU A 166 29.86 -15.79 -21.08
N GLN A 167 30.98 -15.25 -21.56
CA GLN A 167 32.11 -16.05 -22.06
C GLN A 167 32.72 -16.90 -20.94
N GLU A 168 32.97 -16.30 -19.77
CA GLU A 168 33.50 -17.02 -18.60
C GLU A 168 32.53 -18.13 -18.16
N TRP A 169 31.23 -17.85 -18.13
CA TRP A 169 30.20 -18.84 -17.80
C TRP A 169 30.19 -20.01 -18.78
N LYS A 170 30.22 -19.74 -20.09
CA LYS A 170 30.32 -20.76 -21.15
C LYS A 170 31.58 -21.63 -20.98
N ASN A 171 32.73 -21.00 -20.70
CA ASN A 171 34.01 -21.69 -20.58
C ASN A 171 34.04 -22.63 -19.35
N TRP A 172 33.48 -22.20 -18.22
CA TRP A 172 33.40 -23.06 -17.03
C TRP A 172 32.44 -24.24 -17.20
N ILE A 173 31.34 -24.06 -17.92
CA ILE A 173 30.40 -25.14 -18.24
C ILE A 173 31.08 -26.24 -19.06
N CYS A 174 31.88 -25.85 -20.07
CA CYS A 174 32.60 -26.77 -20.94
C CYS A 174 33.96 -27.21 -20.38
N SER A 175 34.29 -26.85 -19.15
CA SER A 175 35.59 -27.19 -18.56
C SER A 175 35.76 -28.71 -18.46
N PRO A 176 36.94 -29.26 -18.78
CA PRO A 176 37.26 -30.69 -18.57
C PRO A 176 37.12 -31.14 -17.12
N THR A 177 37.11 -30.21 -16.17
CA THR A 177 36.87 -30.47 -14.74
C THR A 177 35.45 -30.94 -14.45
N ARG A 178 34.50 -30.77 -15.40
CA ARG A 178 33.10 -31.20 -15.29
C ARG A 178 32.41 -30.70 -14.02
N ILE A 179 32.77 -29.50 -13.56
CA ILE A 179 32.20 -28.93 -12.34
C ILE A 179 30.72 -28.61 -12.44
N VAL A 180 30.12 -28.60 -13.63
CA VAL A 180 28.69 -28.37 -13.82
C VAL A 180 27.84 -29.63 -13.60
N THR A 181 28.41 -30.84 -13.62
CA THR A 181 27.67 -32.11 -13.65
C THR A 181 27.27 -32.62 -12.26
N ASP A 182 26.49 -33.70 -12.19
CA ASP A 182 26.20 -34.45 -10.96
C ASP A 182 27.33 -35.42 -10.54
N ASP A 183 28.50 -35.37 -11.21
CA ASP A 183 29.67 -36.16 -10.80
C ASP A 183 30.03 -35.88 -9.34
N LYS A 184 30.23 -36.95 -8.56
CA LYS A 184 30.60 -36.85 -7.14
C LYS A 184 31.87 -36.02 -6.97
N SER A 185 31.85 -35.11 -6.00
CA SER A 185 33.01 -34.32 -5.65
C SER A 185 34.18 -35.22 -5.25
N LYS A 186 35.37 -34.93 -5.78
CA LYS A 186 36.63 -35.60 -5.41
C LYS A 186 37.15 -35.12 -4.06
N ASN A 187 36.66 -33.99 -3.57
CA ASN A 187 36.98 -33.42 -2.28
C ASN A 187 35.84 -33.64 -1.27
N THR A 188 36.19 -33.74 0.02
CA THR A 188 35.22 -33.85 1.12
C THR A 188 34.27 -32.65 1.12
N GLU A 189 32.98 -32.90 0.95
CA GLU A 189 31.97 -31.84 0.92
C GLU A 189 31.87 -31.07 2.24
N HIS A 190 31.37 -29.84 2.17
CA HIS A 190 31.05 -29.06 3.37
C HIS A 190 29.96 -29.78 4.19
N THR A 191 30.03 -29.71 5.53
CA THR A 191 29.09 -30.43 6.42
C THR A 191 27.62 -30.07 6.21
N PHE A 192 27.35 -28.90 5.65
CA PHE A 192 26.01 -28.39 5.35
C PHE A 192 25.63 -28.49 3.86
N TYR A 193 26.47 -29.11 3.02
CA TYR A 193 26.16 -29.35 1.61
C TYR A 193 24.89 -30.20 1.47
N ASN A 194 24.01 -29.82 0.55
CA ASN A 194 22.74 -30.50 0.30
C ASN A 194 22.64 -30.96 -1.16
N THR A 195 22.86 -30.05 -2.11
CA THR A 195 22.73 -30.36 -3.54
C THR A 195 23.56 -29.40 -4.37
N HIS A 196 23.81 -29.73 -5.64
CA HIS A 196 24.46 -28.85 -6.60
C HIS A 196 23.42 -28.16 -7.49
N ARG A 197 23.61 -26.87 -7.78
CA ARG A 197 22.76 -26.07 -8.67
C ARG A 197 23.38 -25.79 -10.04
N HIS A 198 24.40 -26.57 -10.43
CA HIS A 198 24.92 -26.66 -11.80
C HIS A 198 25.30 -25.28 -12.37
N ASP A 199 24.66 -24.86 -13.47
CA ASP A 199 24.86 -23.56 -14.14
C ASP A 199 24.78 -22.36 -13.19
N GLN A 200 23.83 -22.39 -12.23
CA GLN A 200 23.64 -21.31 -11.25
C GLN A 200 24.78 -21.24 -10.25
N SER A 201 25.39 -22.37 -9.88
CA SER A 201 26.55 -22.39 -8.98
C SER A 201 27.75 -21.69 -9.62
N ILE A 202 28.02 -22.00 -10.89
CA ILE A 202 29.09 -21.37 -11.66
C ILE A 202 28.85 -19.87 -11.81
N LEU A 203 27.65 -19.46 -12.26
CA LEU A 203 27.34 -18.04 -12.41
C LEU A 203 27.40 -17.28 -11.08
N THR A 204 27.07 -17.93 -9.95
CA THR A 204 27.18 -17.30 -8.62
C THR A 204 28.62 -17.03 -8.24
N ASN A 205 29.51 -18.00 -8.43
CA ASN A 205 30.94 -17.81 -8.18
C ASN A 205 31.51 -16.67 -9.02
N ILE A 206 31.19 -16.64 -10.32
CA ILE A 206 31.64 -15.57 -11.23
C ILE A 206 31.17 -14.21 -10.70
N LEU A 207 29.88 -14.04 -10.44
CA LEU A 207 29.34 -12.74 -10.03
C LEU A 207 29.81 -12.30 -8.65
N LEU A 208 29.97 -13.22 -7.70
CA LEU A 208 30.49 -12.88 -6.39
C LEU A 208 31.92 -12.33 -6.45
N ASN A 209 32.74 -12.78 -7.40
CA ASN A 209 34.04 -12.17 -7.63
C ASN A 209 33.92 -10.67 -8.04
N TYR A 210 32.96 -10.34 -8.90
CA TYR A 210 32.65 -8.95 -9.27
C TYR A 210 32.04 -8.14 -8.12
N VAL A 211 31.20 -8.76 -7.28
CA VAL A 211 30.65 -8.12 -6.08
C VAL A 211 31.74 -7.79 -5.07
N PHE A 212 32.62 -8.76 -4.76
CA PHE A 212 33.69 -8.55 -3.78
C PHE A 212 34.77 -7.57 -4.28
N SER A 213 34.94 -7.44 -5.59
CA SER A 213 35.79 -6.40 -6.19
C SER A 213 35.07 -5.07 -6.41
N LYS A 214 33.82 -4.91 -5.94
CA LYS A 214 32.97 -3.71 -6.08
C LYS A 214 32.73 -3.27 -7.53
N LYS A 215 32.84 -4.21 -8.48
CA LYS A 215 32.59 -3.99 -9.92
C LYS A 215 31.14 -4.31 -10.32
N TYR A 216 30.34 -4.87 -9.42
CA TYR A 216 28.93 -5.17 -9.63
C TYR A 216 28.13 -5.00 -8.34
N SER A 217 27.01 -4.30 -8.43
CA SER A 217 26.05 -4.15 -7.34
C SER A 217 24.94 -5.18 -7.48
N VAL A 218 24.67 -5.91 -6.41
CA VAL A 218 23.65 -6.97 -6.41
C VAL A 218 22.25 -6.38 -6.53
N LEU A 219 21.44 -6.94 -7.42
CA LEU A 219 20.00 -6.69 -7.46
C LEU A 219 19.30 -7.43 -6.30
N HIS A 220 18.80 -6.67 -5.33
CA HIS A 220 18.12 -7.21 -4.15
C HIS A 220 16.61 -7.31 -4.35
N ALA A 221 16.04 -8.50 -4.12
CA ALA A 221 14.59 -8.72 -4.04
C ALA A 221 14.21 -9.27 -2.66
N ARG A 222 13.00 -8.95 -2.16
CA ARG A 222 12.46 -9.54 -0.94
C ARG A 222 12.00 -10.97 -1.22
N GLY A 223 12.89 -11.95 -1.05
CA GLY A 223 12.58 -13.39 -1.18
C GLY A 223 13.12 -14.03 -2.45
N TYR A 224 12.72 -15.29 -2.70
CA TYR A 224 13.15 -16.05 -3.88
C TYR A 224 12.35 -15.62 -5.12
N GLU A 225 12.79 -14.55 -5.77
CA GLU A 225 12.02 -14.02 -6.90
C GLU A 225 12.31 -14.77 -8.20
N LYS A 226 11.38 -15.62 -8.63
CA LYS A 226 11.46 -16.40 -9.87
C LYS A 226 10.49 -15.96 -10.93
N ASN A 227 9.53 -15.12 -10.57
CA ASN A 227 8.58 -14.52 -11.48
C ASN A 227 9.07 -13.10 -11.79
N ILE A 228 9.51 -12.88 -13.04
CA ILE A 228 10.01 -11.56 -13.45
C ILE A 228 8.95 -10.47 -13.25
N ASN A 229 7.66 -10.80 -13.34
CA ASN A 229 6.57 -9.83 -13.19
C ASN A 229 6.56 -9.10 -11.84
N ASN A 230 7.03 -9.75 -10.77
CA ASN A 230 7.15 -9.10 -9.46
C ASN A 230 8.22 -8.01 -9.47
N MET A 231 9.31 -8.21 -10.24
CA MET A 231 10.32 -7.18 -10.47
C MET A 231 9.76 -6.07 -11.37
N LEU A 232 9.11 -6.45 -12.47
CA LEU A 232 8.55 -5.48 -13.42
C LEU A 232 7.51 -4.58 -12.75
N LYS A 233 6.61 -5.15 -11.94
CA LYS A 233 5.59 -4.40 -11.17
C LYS A 233 6.20 -3.32 -10.28
N CYS A 234 7.35 -3.58 -9.68
CA CYS A 234 8.04 -2.62 -8.80
C CYS A 234 8.70 -1.47 -9.59
N HIS A 235 8.90 -1.65 -10.89
CA HIS A 235 9.61 -0.70 -11.75
C HIS A 235 8.75 -0.15 -12.87
N LEU A 236 7.48 -0.56 -12.95
CA LEU A 236 6.50 0.02 -13.86
C LEU A 236 6.61 1.55 -13.81
N PRO A 237 6.45 2.23 -14.95
CA PRO A 237 6.34 3.67 -14.91
C PRO A 237 5.22 3.96 -13.92
N PRO A 238 5.42 4.86 -12.94
CA PRO A 238 4.36 5.21 -12.00
C PRO A 238 3.10 5.43 -12.81
N SER A 239 1.99 4.80 -12.42
CA SER A 239 0.69 4.93 -13.08
C SER A 239 0.22 6.38 -12.99
N GLN A 240 0.81 7.31 -13.74
CA GLN A 240 0.64 8.77 -13.71
C GLN A 240 0.47 9.44 -12.32
N GLN A 241 0.75 8.75 -11.20
CA GLN A 241 0.34 9.21 -9.87
C GLN A 241 1.49 9.80 -9.05
N HIS A 242 2.75 9.55 -9.42
CA HIS A 242 3.90 10.20 -8.79
C HIS A 242 4.60 11.17 -9.75
N ILE A 243 3.81 11.89 -10.57
CA ILE A 243 4.35 12.98 -11.39
C ILE A 243 4.85 14.06 -10.43
N ILE A 244 6.17 14.31 -10.43
CA ILE A 244 6.73 15.56 -9.92
C ILE A 244 6.13 16.66 -10.78
N ASN A 245 5.02 17.23 -10.33
CA ASN A 245 4.38 18.31 -11.04
C ASN A 245 5.19 19.58 -10.80
N GLU A 246 5.70 20.17 -11.87
CA GLU A 246 6.29 21.50 -11.84
C GLU A 246 5.17 22.55 -11.85
N PRO A 247 5.17 23.50 -10.91
CA PRO A 247 4.23 24.60 -10.91
C PRO A 247 4.58 25.58 -12.02
N ILE A 248 3.54 26.19 -12.62
CA ILE A 248 3.69 27.21 -13.65
C ILE A 248 4.03 28.54 -12.96
N SER A 249 5.30 28.70 -12.62
CA SER A 249 5.79 29.91 -11.96
C SER A 249 5.93 31.08 -12.94
N VAL A 250 5.75 32.29 -12.44
CA VAL A 250 5.90 33.55 -13.21
C VAL A 250 6.88 34.44 -12.46
N LYS A 251 8.04 34.70 -13.06
CA LYS A 251 9.07 35.60 -12.51
C LYS A 251 8.87 37.04 -12.97
N MET A 252 9.38 37.98 -12.18
CA MET A 252 9.54 39.37 -12.61
C MET A 252 10.70 39.46 -13.63
N LYS A 253 10.58 40.28 -14.69
CA LYS A 253 11.59 40.35 -15.77
C LYS A 253 13.00 40.74 -15.30
N ASN A 254 13.10 41.62 -14.29
CA ASN A 254 14.37 42.24 -13.87
C ASN A 254 14.73 41.98 -12.39
N ASN A 255 14.08 41.02 -11.72
CA ASN A 255 14.28 40.73 -10.29
C ASN A 255 14.15 39.23 -10.01
N ASP A 256 14.79 38.73 -8.94
CA ASP A 256 14.67 37.35 -8.44
C ASP A 256 13.30 37.02 -7.80
N GLY A 257 12.32 37.92 -7.91
CA GLY A 257 10.98 37.79 -7.34
C GLY A 257 10.00 37.04 -8.26
N TYR A 258 9.01 36.38 -7.65
CA TYR A 258 7.89 35.74 -8.34
C TYR A 258 6.62 36.59 -8.25
N ILE A 259 5.88 36.68 -9.35
CA ILE A 259 4.49 37.14 -9.38
C ILE A 259 3.58 36.00 -8.90
N PHE A 260 3.74 34.82 -9.49
CA PHE A 260 3.03 33.60 -9.12
C PHE A 260 4.03 32.46 -8.91
N TYR A 261 3.79 31.66 -7.88
CA TYR A 261 4.43 30.36 -7.72
C TYR A 261 3.76 29.33 -8.63
N ASP A 262 2.43 29.37 -8.77
CA ASP A 262 1.70 28.55 -9.74
C ASP A 262 0.51 29.30 -10.34
N VAL A 263 0.14 28.93 -11.56
CA VAL A 263 -1.05 29.38 -12.28
C VAL A 263 -1.73 28.17 -12.90
N PHE A 264 -3.02 27.99 -12.64
CA PHE A 264 -3.75 26.78 -13.06
C PHE A 264 -5.24 27.07 -13.36
N ILE A 265 -5.89 26.13 -14.04
CA ILE A 265 -7.33 26.12 -14.24
C ILE A 265 -7.97 25.33 -13.10
N ASN A 266 -8.87 25.97 -12.34
CA ASN A 266 -9.58 25.32 -11.24
C ASN A 266 -10.81 24.52 -11.73
N HIS A 267 -11.53 23.89 -10.80
CA HIS A 267 -12.69 23.07 -11.14
C HIS A 267 -13.87 23.84 -11.77
N GLU A 268 -13.98 25.14 -11.48
CA GLU A 268 -14.97 26.08 -12.05
C GLU A 268 -14.57 26.59 -13.44
N ASN A 269 -13.50 26.03 -14.02
CA ASN A 269 -12.89 26.44 -15.28
C ASN A 269 -12.29 27.85 -15.26
N LYS A 270 -12.05 28.43 -14.07
CA LYS A 270 -11.40 29.74 -13.92
C LYS A 270 -9.89 29.62 -13.83
N VAL A 271 -9.17 30.61 -14.31
CA VAL A 271 -7.72 30.71 -14.11
C VAL A 271 -7.44 31.30 -12.73
N VAL A 272 -6.61 30.62 -11.96
CA VAL A 272 -6.20 31.03 -10.62
C VAL A 272 -4.67 31.12 -10.57
N GLY A 273 -4.17 32.28 -10.15
CA GLY A 273 -2.76 32.50 -9.84
C GLY A 273 -2.56 32.58 -8.33
N ILE A 274 -1.58 31.83 -7.81
CA ILE A 274 -1.16 31.89 -6.41
C ILE A 274 0.32 32.21 -6.33
N GLY A 275 0.66 33.20 -5.51
CA GLY A 275 2.02 33.69 -5.40
C GLY A 275 2.34 34.34 -4.06
N PRO A 276 3.59 34.75 -3.87
CA PRO A 276 4.01 35.46 -2.67
C PRO A 276 3.40 36.86 -2.62
N PHE A 277 3.17 37.38 -1.40
CA PHE A 277 2.72 38.76 -1.21
C PHE A 277 3.92 39.72 -1.05
N TYR A 278 4.05 40.69 -1.96
CA TYR A 278 5.11 41.70 -2.03
C TYR A 278 4.51 43.12 -2.03
N PRO A 279 4.33 43.76 -0.86
CA PRO A 279 3.54 44.99 -0.73
C PRO A 279 4.02 46.19 -1.55
N HIS A 280 5.32 46.27 -1.86
CA HIS A 280 5.92 47.43 -2.54
C HIS A 280 6.66 47.08 -3.84
N LEU A 281 6.80 45.79 -4.17
CA LEU A 281 7.49 45.37 -5.41
C LEU A 281 6.54 45.10 -6.56
N ILE A 282 5.30 44.70 -6.26
CA ILE A 282 4.32 44.32 -7.27
C ILE A 282 3.05 45.12 -7.06
N ASN A 283 2.66 45.90 -8.08
CA ASN A 283 1.31 46.43 -8.15
C ASN A 283 0.40 45.38 -8.77
N TYR A 284 -0.31 44.65 -7.91
CA TYR A 284 -1.19 43.55 -8.29
C TYR A 284 -2.31 43.94 -9.27
N ASN A 285 -2.76 45.20 -9.28
CA ASN A 285 -3.76 45.71 -10.23
C ASN A 285 -3.22 45.91 -11.66
N LYS A 286 -1.90 45.82 -11.84
CA LYS A 286 -1.27 45.87 -13.16
C LYS A 286 -1.09 44.48 -13.79
N ILE A 287 -1.46 43.41 -13.08
CA ILE A 287 -1.37 42.04 -13.60
C ILE A 287 -2.63 41.73 -14.39
N THR A 288 -2.44 41.23 -15.60
CA THR A 288 -3.56 40.84 -16.46
C THR A 288 -3.27 39.54 -17.19
N ILE A 289 -4.33 38.89 -17.66
CA ILE A 289 -4.24 37.73 -18.56
C ILE A 289 -4.96 38.04 -19.86
N SER A 290 -4.34 37.68 -20.99
CA SER A 290 -4.99 37.61 -22.30
C SER A 290 -5.08 36.16 -22.79
N TYR A 291 -6.12 35.90 -23.59
CA TYR A 291 -6.53 34.56 -24.00
C TYR A 291 -7.29 34.63 -25.33
N LYS A 292 -7.00 33.75 -26.30
CA LYS A 292 -7.65 33.71 -27.64
C LYS A 292 -7.76 35.10 -28.31
N ASN A 293 -6.71 35.91 -28.25
CA ASN A 293 -6.67 37.29 -28.79
C ASN A 293 -7.74 38.24 -28.22
N LYS A 294 -8.33 37.92 -27.05
CA LYS A 294 -9.28 38.79 -26.35
C LYS A 294 -8.57 39.92 -25.58
N LYS A 295 -9.36 40.95 -25.26
CA LYS A 295 -8.98 42.08 -24.38
C LYS A 295 -8.36 41.57 -23.06
N SER A 296 -7.41 42.33 -22.54
CA SER A 296 -6.73 42.06 -21.28
C SER A 296 -7.70 41.98 -20.10
N ILE A 297 -7.61 40.92 -19.29
CA ILE A 297 -8.54 40.61 -18.20
C ILE A 297 -7.84 40.79 -16.85
N GLN A 298 -8.44 41.59 -15.98
CA GLN A 298 -7.97 41.87 -14.62
C GLN A 298 -8.44 40.77 -13.64
N PRO A 299 -7.64 40.42 -12.62
CA PRO A 299 -8.04 39.46 -11.62
C PRO A 299 -8.95 40.07 -10.54
N ARG A 300 -9.80 39.25 -9.96
CA ARG A 300 -10.33 39.47 -8.62
C ARG A 300 -9.28 39.02 -7.61
N ILE A 301 -8.79 39.96 -6.79
CA ILE A 301 -7.78 39.70 -5.76
C ILE A 301 -8.49 39.28 -4.47
N ILE A 302 -8.07 38.16 -3.88
CA ILE A 302 -8.50 37.76 -2.53
C ILE A 302 -7.48 38.31 -1.54
N ASN A 303 -7.95 39.20 -0.67
CA ASN A 303 -7.08 39.82 0.33
C ASN A 303 -6.68 38.81 1.41
N ASP A 304 -5.38 38.62 1.62
CA ASP A 304 -4.81 37.91 2.78
C ASP A 304 -4.48 38.93 3.88
N PRO A 305 -5.24 38.95 5.00
CA PRO A 305 -4.98 39.85 6.13
C PRO A 305 -3.56 39.75 6.69
N HIS A 306 -2.93 38.58 6.60
CA HIS A 306 -1.57 38.36 7.10
C HIS A 306 -0.49 38.74 6.08
N LYS A 307 -0.87 39.09 4.85
CA LYS A 307 0.06 39.53 3.79
C LYS A 307 1.18 38.51 3.55
N HIS A 308 0.83 37.22 3.51
CA HIS A 308 1.75 36.13 3.24
C HIS A 308 1.60 35.60 1.82
N THR A 309 0.37 35.51 1.33
CA THR A 309 0.01 34.95 0.02
C THR A 309 -0.81 35.96 -0.80
N ASN A 310 -0.59 35.99 -2.11
CA ASN A 310 -1.44 36.65 -3.09
C ASN A 310 -2.24 35.59 -3.87
N ILE A 311 -3.56 35.78 -3.95
CA ILE A 311 -4.48 34.87 -4.64
C ILE A 311 -5.30 35.69 -5.63
N MET A 312 -5.22 35.32 -6.91
CA MET A 312 -5.83 36.05 -8.02
C MET A 312 -6.69 35.12 -8.85
N ILE A 313 -7.97 35.47 -8.99
CA ILE A 313 -8.93 34.70 -9.79
C ILE A 313 -9.29 35.53 -11.00
N PHE A 314 -8.96 35.04 -12.19
CA PHE A 314 -9.32 35.65 -13.45
C PHE A 314 -10.64 35.03 -13.93
N ASP A 315 -11.67 35.85 -14.11
CA ASP A 315 -13.02 35.38 -14.44
C ASP A 315 -13.16 35.02 -15.92
N ILE A 316 -12.44 33.97 -16.31
CA ILE A 316 -12.37 33.45 -17.68
C ILE A 316 -12.69 31.97 -17.60
N LYS A 317 -13.68 31.50 -18.35
CA LYS A 317 -13.94 30.06 -18.49
C LYS A 317 -13.05 29.49 -19.59
N CYS A 318 -12.02 28.76 -19.18
CA CYS A 318 -11.08 28.04 -20.03
C CYS A 318 -11.58 26.60 -20.27
N SER A 319 -11.29 26.01 -21.44
CA SER A 319 -11.44 24.56 -21.62
C SER A 319 -10.31 23.80 -20.90
N ASP A 320 -10.17 22.49 -21.13
CA ASP A 320 -9.21 21.66 -20.40
C ASP A 320 -7.74 21.95 -20.75
N GLN A 321 -7.48 22.57 -21.91
CA GLN A 321 -6.15 23.01 -22.33
C GLN A 321 -6.23 24.38 -22.99
N GLU A 322 -5.60 25.39 -22.39
CA GLU A 322 -5.68 26.76 -22.90
C GLU A 322 -4.34 27.48 -22.85
N ARG A 323 -3.97 28.12 -23.95
CA ARG A 323 -2.81 29.00 -24.02
C ARG A 323 -3.19 30.40 -23.54
N ILE A 324 -2.51 30.87 -22.49
CA ILE A 324 -2.72 32.20 -21.93
C ILE A 324 -1.41 33.00 -21.93
N SER A 325 -1.53 34.32 -22.00
CA SER A 325 -0.40 35.23 -21.81
C SER A 325 -0.64 36.08 -20.57
N ILE A 326 0.27 36.00 -19.61
CA ILE A 326 0.27 36.75 -18.36
C ILE A 326 1.12 38.00 -18.61
N SER A 327 0.54 39.16 -18.30
CA SER A 327 1.19 40.46 -18.48
C SER A 327 1.26 41.22 -17.16
N TYR A 328 2.32 42.00 -17.00
CA TYR A 328 2.49 42.98 -15.92
C TYR A 328 2.78 44.34 -16.54
N ASP A 329 1.96 45.35 -16.22
CA ASP A 329 2.09 46.71 -16.77
C ASP A 329 2.10 46.73 -18.31
N ASN A 330 1.16 46.01 -18.93
CA ASN A 330 1.02 45.79 -20.38
C ASN A 330 2.18 45.07 -21.07
N VAL A 331 3.15 44.55 -20.32
CA VAL A 331 4.26 43.76 -20.84
C VAL A 331 4.03 42.28 -20.57
N ILE A 332 4.03 41.44 -21.60
CA ILE A 332 3.95 39.98 -21.45
C ILE A 332 5.18 39.49 -20.67
N VAL A 333 4.94 38.85 -19.52
CA VAL A 333 5.97 38.28 -18.64
C VAL A 333 6.09 36.76 -18.83
N LYS A 334 4.98 36.07 -19.15
CA LYS A 334 4.98 34.64 -19.44
C LYS A 334 3.81 34.27 -20.35
N THR A 335 4.03 33.36 -21.29
CA THR A 335 2.96 32.71 -22.05
C THR A 335 3.06 31.21 -21.80
N GLU A 336 1.97 30.58 -21.39
CA GLU A 336 1.97 29.16 -21.01
C GLU A 336 0.67 28.50 -21.46
N THR A 337 0.74 27.19 -21.71
CA THR A 337 -0.46 26.37 -21.90
C THR A 337 -0.86 25.77 -20.56
N LEU A 338 -1.97 26.26 -19.99
CA LEU A 338 -2.53 25.70 -18.78
C LEU A 338 -3.27 24.40 -19.10
N ARG A 339 -3.15 23.42 -18.20
CA ARG A 339 -3.95 22.20 -18.22
C ARG A 339 -4.76 22.12 -16.94
N LYS A 340 -6.05 21.77 -17.08
CA LYS A 340 -6.90 21.48 -15.94
C LYS A 340 -6.45 20.17 -15.29
N VAL A 341 -6.27 20.17 -13.97
CA VAL A 341 -5.86 18.95 -13.27
C VAL A 341 -7.07 18.02 -13.12
N VAL A 342 -6.89 16.78 -13.57
CA VAL A 342 -7.89 15.71 -13.42
C VAL A 342 -7.52 14.86 -12.22
N TYR A 343 -8.45 14.72 -11.28
CA TYR A 343 -8.32 13.87 -10.10
C TYR A 343 -9.69 13.35 -9.66
N SER A 344 -9.69 12.20 -8.99
CA SER A 344 -10.91 11.67 -8.38
C SER A 344 -11.17 12.38 -7.05
N PRO A 345 -12.35 12.99 -6.84
CA PRO A 345 -12.74 13.51 -5.53
C PRO A 345 -12.64 12.42 -4.46
N LYS A 346 -12.25 12.85 -3.26
CA LYS A 346 -12.06 12.00 -2.07
C LYS A 346 -12.72 12.68 -0.89
N ASN A 347 -13.09 11.91 0.13
CA ASN A 347 -13.64 12.44 1.35
C ASN A 347 -12.57 13.17 2.17
N ILE A 348 -11.43 12.53 2.43
CA ILE A 348 -10.34 13.14 3.20
C ILE A 348 -9.03 12.99 2.44
N VAL A 349 -8.36 14.12 2.17
CA VAL A 349 -6.98 14.15 1.67
C VAL A 349 -6.10 14.91 2.64
N ALA A 350 -4.80 14.65 2.64
CA ALA A 350 -3.82 15.44 3.36
C ALA A 350 -2.90 16.19 2.40
N SER A 351 -2.44 17.35 2.83
CA SER A 351 -1.43 18.11 2.12
C SER A 351 -0.40 18.70 3.06
N THR A 352 0.87 18.46 2.72
CA THR A 352 2.03 18.84 3.53
C THR A 352 3.17 19.28 2.62
N MET A 353 4.04 20.13 3.16
CA MET A 353 5.29 20.54 2.53
C MET A 353 6.46 19.95 3.31
N PHE A 354 7.48 19.47 2.61
CA PHE A 354 8.53 18.66 3.19
C PHE A 354 9.92 19.08 2.66
N LYS A 355 10.96 18.93 3.49
CA LYS A 355 12.37 19.14 3.12
C LYS A 355 13.28 18.24 3.94
N ASN A 356 14.02 17.32 3.31
CA ASN A 356 14.98 16.43 3.97
C ASN A 356 14.39 15.63 5.14
N CYS A 357 13.28 14.94 4.88
CA CYS A 357 12.47 14.31 5.94
C CYS A 357 11.84 12.99 5.51
N SER A 358 12.46 12.30 4.53
CA SER A 358 12.06 10.94 4.13
C SER A 358 11.96 9.97 5.31
N SER A 359 12.77 10.16 6.37
CA SER A 359 12.76 9.34 7.59
C SER A 359 11.42 9.34 8.35
N PHE A 360 10.57 10.35 8.18
CA PHE A 360 9.28 10.44 8.86
C PHE A 360 8.10 10.01 7.98
N LEU A 361 8.31 9.98 6.66
CA LEU A 361 7.24 9.89 5.68
C LEU A 361 6.49 8.55 5.71
N GLU A 362 7.20 7.42 5.77
CA GLU A 362 6.57 6.10 5.70
C GLU A 362 5.63 5.84 6.87
N THR A 363 6.10 6.13 8.09
CA THR A 363 5.31 6.03 9.32
C THR A 363 4.09 6.95 9.26
N TRP A 364 4.29 8.19 8.82
CA TRP A 364 3.24 9.20 8.76
C TRP A 364 2.16 8.85 7.73
N LEU A 365 2.55 8.44 6.51
CA LEU A 365 1.62 7.95 5.50
C LEU A 365 0.84 6.75 6.02
N ARG A 366 1.55 5.77 6.60
CA ARG A 366 0.92 4.53 7.07
C ARG A 366 -0.14 4.77 8.13
N TYR A 367 0.19 5.63 9.08
CA TYR A 367 -0.73 6.01 10.13
C TYR A 367 -1.98 6.71 9.57
N HIS A 368 -1.78 7.72 8.73
CA HIS A 368 -2.87 8.56 8.24
C HIS A 368 -3.78 7.82 7.24
N ILE A 369 -3.22 6.93 6.41
CA ILE A 369 -4.02 6.02 5.56
C ILE A 369 -4.94 5.18 6.41
N TYR A 370 -4.40 4.56 7.47
CA TYR A 370 -5.16 3.65 8.32
C TYR A 370 -6.34 4.32 9.03
N ILE A 371 -6.20 5.60 9.41
CA ILE A 371 -7.29 6.35 10.05
C ILE A 371 -8.27 7.00 9.05
N GLY A 372 -8.05 6.84 7.75
CA GLY A 372 -9.01 7.20 6.71
C GLY A 372 -8.62 8.37 5.79
N VAL A 373 -7.34 8.77 5.73
CA VAL A 373 -6.86 9.69 4.68
C VAL A 373 -6.66 8.93 3.38
N GLU A 374 -7.31 9.38 2.31
CA GLU A 374 -7.39 8.64 1.05
C GLU A 374 -6.35 9.07 0.01
N HIS A 375 -5.77 10.27 0.14
CA HIS A 375 -4.72 10.77 -0.76
C HIS A 375 -3.84 11.82 -0.08
N PHE A 376 -2.60 11.96 -0.56
CA PHE A 376 -1.57 12.83 -0.01
C PHE A 376 -0.91 13.68 -1.09
N TYR A 377 -0.99 14.99 -0.96
CA TYR A 377 -0.24 15.95 -1.78
C TYR A 377 1.03 16.38 -1.04
N LEU A 378 2.18 15.92 -1.50
CA LEU A 378 3.50 16.08 -0.88
C LEU A 378 4.32 17.12 -1.65
N PHE A 379 4.48 18.32 -1.11
CA PHE A 379 5.22 19.40 -1.75
C PHE A 379 6.70 19.37 -1.35
N ASN A 380 7.59 19.00 -2.27
CA ASN A 380 9.03 18.99 -2.06
C ASN A 380 9.60 20.41 -2.09
N ASN A 381 10.11 20.91 -0.97
CA ASN A 381 10.71 22.25 -0.89
C ASN A 381 12.25 22.18 -0.90
N ASN A 382 12.83 21.85 -2.06
CA ASN A 382 14.28 21.74 -2.26
C ASN A 382 14.97 20.72 -1.32
N SER A 383 14.48 19.49 -1.27
CA SER A 383 15.22 18.37 -0.62
C SER A 383 16.48 18.00 -1.40
N SER A 384 17.44 17.34 -0.76
CA SER A 384 18.61 16.77 -1.45
C SER A 384 18.22 15.61 -2.37
N ASP A 385 19.07 15.32 -3.35
CA ASP A 385 18.87 14.23 -4.31
C ASP A 385 18.66 12.87 -3.62
N ASP A 386 19.46 12.57 -2.58
CA ASP A 386 19.30 11.35 -1.78
C ASP A 386 17.95 11.28 -1.06
N ASP A 387 17.48 12.40 -0.49
CA ASP A 387 16.23 12.42 0.26
C ASP A 387 15.02 12.29 -0.68
N ILE A 388 15.03 12.97 -1.83
CA ILE A 388 13.95 12.85 -2.81
C ILE A 388 13.89 11.45 -3.42
N MET A 389 15.04 10.80 -3.67
CA MET A 389 15.08 9.39 -4.08
C MET A 389 14.47 8.47 -3.01
N ASN A 390 14.71 8.74 -1.73
CA ASN A 390 14.10 7.99 -0.63
C ASN A 390 12.60 8.24 -0.50
N VAL A 391 12.14 9.50 -0.65
CA VAL A 391 10.72 9.84 -0.69
C VAL A 391 10.01 9.11 -1.83
N GLN A 392 10.61 9.05 -3.02
CA GLN A 392 10.08 8.31 -4.17
C GLN A 392 9.97 6.81 -3.86
N LYS A 393 11.03 6.20 -3.32
CA LYS A 393 11.00 4.78 -2.89
C LYS A 393 9.88 4.52 -1.89
N ILE A 394 9.65 5.42 -0.94
CA ILE A 394 8.57 5.32 0.04
C ILE A 394 7.22 5.46 -0.65
N CYS A 395 7.02 6.49 -1.47
CA CYS A 395 5.77 6.76 -2.18
C CYS A 395 5.36 5.60 -3.10
N ASN A 396 6.33 4.95 -3.76
CA ASN A 396 6.08 3.79 -4.61
C ASN A 396 5.47 2.61 -3.83
N LYS A 397 5.77 2.47 -2.52
CA LYS A 397 5.11 1.49 -1.65
C LYS A 397 3.64 1.81 -1.40
N PHE A 398 3.26 3.08 -1.53
CA PHE A 398 1.91 3.62 -1.35
C PHE A 398 1.31 4.10 -2.69
N ASN A 399 1.62 3.42 -3.79
CA ASN A 399 1.09 3.77 -5.11
C ASN A 399 -0.45 3.85 -5.05
N GLY A 400 -1.03 4.90 -5.66
CA GLY A 400 -2.45 5.21 -5.52
C GLY A 400 -2.82 6.21 -4.42
N TYR A 401 -1.92 6.48 -3.48
CA TYR A 401 -2.21 7.37 -2.34
C TYR A 401 -1.44 8.69 -2.37
N THR A 402 -0.35 8.84 -3.13
CA THR A 402 0.51 10.02 -3.03
C THR A 402 0.73 10.71 -4.37
N THR A 403 0.84 12.03 -4.33
CA THR A 403 1.30 12.88 -5.44
C THR A 403 2.40 13.80 -4.94
N ILE A 404 3.57 13.73 -5.57
CA ILE A 404 4.72 14.57 -5.23
C ILE A 404 4.67 15.81 -6.12
N ILE A 405 4.83 17.01 -5.56
CA ILE A 405 4.80 18.27 -6.30
C ILE A 405 6.13 18.97 -6.05
N ASN A 406 6.79 19.43 -7.11
CA ASN A 406 8.00 20.21 -6.92
C ASN A 406 7.61 21.61 -6.43
N TRP A 407 8.19 22.06 -5.33
CA TRP A 407 7.82 23.33 -4.70
C TRP A 407 9.06 24.13 -4.33
N ASN A 408 9.90 24.37 -5.33
CA ASN A 408 11.24 24.94 -5.18
C ASN A 408 11.22 26.47 -5.02
N PHE A 409 10.43 26.95 -4.06
CA PHE A 409 10.31 28.38 -3.74
C PHE A 409 10.90 28.74 -2.38
N PRO A 410 11.32 30.01 -2.17
CA PRO A 410 11.83 30.47 -0.89
C PRO A 410 10.82 30.27 0.24
N TYR A 411 11.22 29.55 1.29
CA TYR A 411 10.37 29.29 2.44
C TYR A 411 9.89 30.60 3.09
N LYS A 412 10.80 31.56 3.27
CA LYS A 412 10.50 32.92 3.71
C LYS A 412 10.39 33.87 2.53
N SER A 413 9.49 34.85 2.64
CA SER A 413 9.41 35.92 1.65
C SER A 413 10.70 36.73 1.63
N PRO A 414 11.26 37.05 0.44
CA PRO A 414 12.46 37.89 0.31
C PRO A 414 12.26 39.32 0.85
N VAL A 415 11.03 39.83 0.86
CA VAL A 415 10.72 41.19 1.37
C VAL A 415 10.15 41.20 2.78
N ASN A 416 9.82 40.03 3.34
CA ASN A 416 9.33 39.92 4.71
C ASN A 416 9.77 38.58 5.31
N ARG A 417 10.88 38.61 6.06
CA ARG A 417 11.46 37.44 6.72
C ARG A 417 10.50 36.69 7.67
N HIS A 418 9.44 37.36 8.14
CA HIS A 418 8.44 36.74 9.03
C HIS A 418 7.37 35.98 8.26
N SER A 419 7.16 36.27 6.98
CA SER A 419 6.18 35.59 6.12
C SER A 419 6.66 34.20 5.69
N PRO A 420 5.97 33.10 6.10
CA PRO A 420 6.24 31.74 5.61
C PRO A 420 5.57 31.55 4.23
N SER A 421 6.06 32.32 3.25
CA SER A 421 5.48 32.45 1.92
C SER A 421 5.27 31.09 1.24
N ALA A 422 6.27 30.21 1.18
CA ALA A 422 6.13 28.92 0.50
C ALA A 422 5.05 28.02 1.13
N GLN A 423 4.93 28.02 2.46
CA GLN A 423 3.96 27.18 3.16
C GLN A 423 2.53 27.69 2.95
N THR A 424 2.31 28.99 3.13
CA THR A 424 0.97 29.59 2.99
C THR A 424 0.49 29.55 1.54
N THR A 425 1.37 29.79 0.56
CA THR A 425 1.05 29.65 -0.87
C THR A 425 0.72 28.20 -1.24
N GLN A 426 1.46 27.22 -0.72
CA GLN A 426 1.17 25.79 -0.92
C GLN A 426 -0.20 25.38 -0.34
N GLN A 427 -0.50 25.82 0.88
CA GLN A 427 -1.78 25.54 1.54
C GLN A 427 -2.96 26.08 0.73
N ASN A 428 -2.88 27.35 0.29
CA ASN A 428 -3.91 27.95 -0.53
C ASN A 428 -3.97 27.31 -1.94
N LEU A 429 -2.84 26.96 -2.55
CA LEU A 429 -2.82 26.22 -3.81
C LEU A 429 -3.59 24.92 -3.72
N THR A 430 -3.39 24.17 -2.64
CA THR A 430 -4.11 22.91 -2.45
C THR A 430 -5.62 23.14 -2.36
N ILE A 431 -6.06 24.18 -1.64
CA ILE A 431 -7.46 24.58 -1.51
C ILE A 431 -8.08 24.91 -2.88
N TYR A 432 -7.42 25.73 -3.69
CA TYR A 432 -7.99 26.19 -4.97
C TYR A 432 -7.85 25.19 -6.11
N LYS A 433 -6.76 24.41 -6.14
CA LYS A 433 -6.46 23.43 -7.20
C LYS A 433 -7.23 22.11 -6.98
N TYR A 434 -7.40 21.70 -5.72
CA TYR A 434 -8.04 20.42 -5.35
C TYR A 434 -9.35 20.57 -4.55
N ASN A 435 -10.14 21.60 -4.85
CA ASN A 435 -11.39 21.95 -4.14
C ASN A 435 -12.55 20.96 -4.26
N LYS A 436 -12.50 19.95 -5.13
CA LYS A 436 -13.56 18.93 -5.18
C LYS A 436 -13.46 17.90 -4.04
N HIS A 437 -12.34 17.82 -3.31
CA HIS A 437 -12.29 16.97 -2.12
C HIS A 437 -13.24 17.49 -1.02
N ASN A 438 -13.79 16.61 -0.19
CA ASN A 438 -14.65 17.04 0.91
C ASN A 438 -13.85 17.78 1.97
N TRP A 439 -12.75 17.19 2.43
CA TRP A 439 -11.89 17.74 3.47
C TRP A 439 -10.42 17.66 3.09
N ILE A 440 -9.68 18.73 3.35
CA ILE A 440 -8.23 18.81 3.16
C ILE A 440 -7.58 19.01 4.53
N LEU A 441 -6.86 17.99 5.01
CA LEU A 441 -6.02 18.08 6.19
C LEU A 441 -4.73 18.84 5.82
N LEU A 442 -4.53 20.01 6.42
CA LEU A 442 -3.30 20.80 6.30
C LEU A 442 -2.46 20.62 7.56
N THR A 443 -1.38 19.86 7.44
CA THR A 443 -0.60 19.35 8.59
C THR A 443 0.87 19.16 8.19
N ASP A 444 1.75 19.10 9.19
CA ASP A 444 3.18 18.81 9.01
C ASP A 444 3.45 17.29 9.17
N LEU A 445 4.59 16.78 8.66
CA LEU A 445 4.91 15.33 8.66
C LEU A 445 5.19 14.76 10.07
N ASP A 446 5.37 15.62 11.05
CA ASP A 446 5.63 15.29 12.45
C ASP A 446 4.37 15.44 13.34
N GLU A 447 3.22 15.78 12.74
CA GLU A 447 1.94 15.93 13.41
C GLU A 447 1.03 14.71 13.14
N TYR A 448 0.66 14.00 14.22
CA TYR A 448 -0.17 12.79 14.16
C TYR A 448 -1.55 13.07 14.77
N ILE A 449 -2.61 12.89 13.99
CA ILE A 449 -4.00 12.98 14.46
C ILE A 449 -4.27 11.84 15.43
N TYR A 450 -4.88 12.10 16.58
CA TYR A 450 -5.22 11.10 17.56
C TYR A 450 -6.64 11.31 18.11
N SER A 451 -7.33 10.20 18.38
CA SER A 451 -8.62 10.17 19.07
C SER A 451 -8.62 9.05 20.09
N LYS A 452 -9.12 9.34 21.30
CA LYS A 452 -9.29 8.33 22.36
C LYS A 452 -10.55 7.49 22.18
N THR A 453 -11.55 8.04 21.49
CA THR A 453 -12.95 7.59 21.58
C THR A 453 -13.56 7.29 20.22
N SER A 454 -12.89 7.65 19.12
CA SER A 454 -13.43 7.59 17.76
C SER A 454 -12.31 7.36 16.73
N SER A 455 -12.66 7.15 15.46
CA SER A 455 -11.73 7.31 14.33
C SER A 455 -11.90 8.69 13.70
N LEU A 456 -10.89 9.15 12.94
CA LEU A 456 -10.95 10.40 12.16
C LEU A 456 -12.20 10.40 11.25
N LEU A 457 -12.45 9.29 10.55
CA LEU A 457 -13.61 9.15 9.68
C LEU A 457 -14.95 9.34 10.42
N GLU A 458 -15.10 8.75 11.60
CA GLU A 458 -16.31 8.86 12.40
C GLU A 458 -16.53 10.28 12.96
N VAL A 459 -15.44 10.97 13.33
CA VAL A 459 -15.51 12.39 13.72
C VAL A 459 -16.00 13.24 12.56
N VAL A 460 -15.43 13.06 11.36
CA VAL A 460 -15.84 13.80 10.16
C VAL A 460 -17.31 13.53 9.81
N LYS A 461 -17.72 12.26 9.79
CA LYS A 461 -19.14 11.87 9.56
C LYS A 461 -20.09 12.52 10.56
N SER A 462 -19.71 12.59 11.84
CA SER A 462 -20.55 13.23 12.88
C SER A 462 -20.78 14.72 12.63
N LYS A 463 -19.93 15.37 11.82
CA LYS A 463 -20.00 16.80 11.50
C LYS A 463 -20.51 17.07 10.08
N GLU A 464 -20.97 16.05 9.37
CA GLU A 464 -21.44 16.17 7.98
C GLU A 464 -22.61 17.15 7.83
N HIS A 465 -23.50 17.22 8.84
CA HIS A 465 -24.67 18.10 8.86
C HIS A 465 -24.33 19.60 8.93
N ILE A 466 -23.15 19.99 9.44
CA ILE A 466 -22.71 21.39 9.51
C ILE A 466 -21.66 21.74 8.45
N LYS A 467 -21.23 20.78 7.62
CA LYS A 467 -20.07 20.95 6.72
C LYS A 467 -20.20 22.15 5.77
N ASN A 468 -21.41 22.48 5.36
CA ASN A 468 -21.68 23.57 4.43
C ASN A 468 -21.55 24.94 5.11
N ASP A 469 -21.64 25.03 6.43
CA ASP A 469 -21.65 26.30 7.18
C ASP A 469 -20.31 26.66 7.82
N ILE A 470 -19.33 25.77 7.69
CA ILE A 470 -18.02 25.94 8.31
C ILE A 470 -16.89 25.89 7.29
N SER A 471 -15.80 26.61 7.56
CA SER A 471 -14.58 26.58 6.73
C SER A 471 -13.64 25.44 7.08
N GLY A 472 -13.84 24.81 8.25
CA GLY A 472 -13.01 23.71 8.69
C GLY A 472 -13.37 23.21 10.08
N LEU A 473 -12.87 22.03 10.42
CA LEU A 473 -12.83 21.52 11.80
C LEU A 473 -11.46 21.85 12.39
N THR A 474 -11.43 22.69 13.42
CA THR A 474 -10.20 23.04 14.13
C THR A 474 -9.83 21.89 15.06
N ILE A 475 -8.68 21.27 14.81
CA ILE A 475 -8.09 20.18 15.58
C ILE A 475 -7.13 20.79 16.62
N PRO A 476 -7.42 20.66 17.93
CA PRO A 476 -6.55 21.16 18.97
C PRO A 476 -5.19 20.47 18.95
N CYS A 477 -4.14 21.26 19.19
CA CYS A 477 -2.80 20.78 19.41
C CYS A 477 -2.62 20.45 20.89
N MET A 478 -2.11 19.27 21.23
CA MET A 478 -1.76 18.91 22.62
C MET A 478 -0.25 18.77 22.79
N TRP A 479 0.28 19.50 23.77
CA TRP A 479 1.71 19.66 24.01
C TRP A 479 2.16 18.89 25.24
N PHE A 480 2.75 17.72 25.02
CA PHE A 480 3.20 16.86 26.12
C PHE A 480 4.70 16.99 26.46
N GLY A 481 5.48 17.76 25.67
CA GLY A 481 6.90 18.06 25.88
C GLY A 481 7.88 17.14 25.13
N CYS A 482 9.08 16.90 25.66
CA CYS A 482 10.18 16.18 25.00
C CYS A 482 10.57 14.88 25.72
N SER A 483 11.08 13.88 24.98
CA SER A 483 11.44 12.53 25.46
C SER A 483 12.82 12.45 26.16
N HIS A 484 13.08 13.30 27.16
CA HIS A 484 14.37 13.48 27.85
C HIS A 484 15.21 12.20 28.01
N ASN A 485 16.39 12.13 27.37
CA ASN A 485 17.35 11.00 27.46
C ASN A 485 16.82 9.58 27.21
N ALA A 486 15.59 9.41 26.70
CA ALA A 486 15.05 8.08 26.38
C ALA A 486 15.98 7.38 25.37
N GLN A 487 16.46 6.18 25.72
CA GLN A 487 17.30 5.38 24.82
C GLN A 487 16.59 5.21 23.48
N TYR A 488 17.25 5.68 22.43
CA TYR A 488 16.69 5.79 21.09
C TYR A 488 16.55 4.41 20.46
N THR A 489 15.32 3.94 20.27
CA THR A 489 15.01 2.80 19.40
C THR A 489 14.75 3.30 17.97
N ASP A 490 15.01 2.47 16.96
CA ASP A 490 14.70 2.77 15.55
C ASP A 490 13.18 2.94 15.26
N ASP A 491 12.30 2.56 16.20
CA ASP A 491 10.86 2.78 16.12
C ASP A 491 10.49 4.23 16.50
N TYR A 492 10.23 5.06 15.48
CA TYR A 492 9.88 6.47 15.60
C TYR A 492 8.66 6.76 16.47
N LEU A 493 7.64 5.89 16.47
CA LEU A 493 6.44 6.09 17.29
C LEU A 493 6.61 5.64 18.73
N HIS A 494 7.63 4.83 19.02
CA HIS A 494 8.07 4.57 20.39
C HIS A 494 8.57 5.85 21.08
N LYS A 495 9.09 6.83 20.32
CA LYS A 495 9.47 8.16 20.86
C LYS A 495 8.25 8.95 21.37
N LEU A 496 7.04 8.62 20.92
CA LEU A 496 5.81 9.35 21.23
C LEU A 496 5.08 8.84 22.49
N ILE A 497 5.58 7.78 23.15
CA ILE A 497 4.95 7.17 24.33
C ILE A 497 5.29 7.87 25.65
N PHE A 498 6.42 8.57 25.70
CA PHE A 498 6.88 9.30 26.88
C PHE A 498 6.30 10.71 26.87
N ARG A 499 5.48 11.03 27.88
CA ARG A 499 4.80 12.32 27.98
C ARG A 499 4.41 12.68 29.41
N LYS A 500 4.18 13.97 29.65
CA LYS A 500 3.47 14.44 30.86
C LYS A 500 2.06 13.87 30.94
N SER A 501 1.55 13.67 32.16
CA SER A 501 0.15 13.31 32.43
C SER A 501 -0.84 14.37 31.92
N THR A 502 -0.43 15.64 31.98
CA THR A 502 -1.19 16.80 31.53
C THR A 502 -0.43 17.54 30.43
N ALA A 503 -1.14 17.91 29.35
CA ALA A 503 -0.55 18.73 28.30
C ALA A 503 -0.34 20.17 28.80
N ASN A 504 0.78 20.79 28.42
CA ASN A 504 0.99 22.21 28.65
C ASN A 504 -0.01 23.03 27.81
N THR A 505 -0.44 24.18 28.34
CA THR A 505 -1.28 25.13 27.62
C THR A 505 -0.54 25.68 26.39
N CYS A 506 -1.19 25.67 25.23
CA CYS A 506 -0.58 26.14 23.97
C CYS A 506 -0.28 27.65 23.99
N ARG A 507 1.00 28.03 23.84
CA ARG A 507 1.58 28.98 22.82
C ARG A 507 2.94 29.54 23.28
N PRO A 508 3.90 29.89 22.38
CA PRO A 508 3.72 30.25 20.96
C PRO A 508 4.49 29.38 19.95
N GLY A 509 3.87 29.14 18.79
CA GLY A 509 4.41 28.39 17.63
C GLY A 509 3.50 27.24 17.16
N GLY A 510 2.73 26.65 18.08
CA GLY A 510 1.80 25.55 17.81
C GLY A 510 0.33 26.00 17.89
N GLY A 511 -0.15 26.72 16.87
CA GLY A 511 -1.59 26.87 16.68
C GLY A 511 -2.26 25.53 16.35
N PRO A 512 -3.60 25.45 16.40
CA PRO A 512 -4.30 24.27 15.94
C PRO A 512 -4.01 23.99 14.45
N LYS A 513 -4.40 22.81 13.99
CA LYS A 513 -4.45 22.46 12.58
C LYS A 513 -5.89 22.19 12.21
N SER A 514 -6.18 22.14 10.92
CA SER A 514 -7.57 22.09 10.48
C SER A 514 -7.78 21.06 9.38
N LEU A 515 -8.89 20.33 9.49
CA LEU A 515 -9.53 19.70 8.33
C LEU A 515 -10.34 20.79 7.63
N VAL A 516 -9.79 21.33 6.54
CA VAL A 516 -10.35 22.47 5.83
C VAL A 516 -11.41 22.01 4.84
N ARG A 517 -12.53 22.73 4.78
CA ARG A 517 -13.53 22.62 3.72
C ARG A 517 -13.13 23.58 2.59
N PRO A 518 -12.58 23.10 1.45
CA PRO A 518 -11.96 23.98 0.47
C PRO A 518 -12.94 24.97 -0.17
N THR A 519 -14.22 24.61 -0.33
CA THR A 519 -15.25 25.51 -0.89
C THR A 519 -15.63 26.66 0.03
N ASN A 520 -15.29 26.58 1.33
CA ASN A 520 -15.71 27.54 2.36
C ASN A 520 -14.53 28.32 2.97
N SER A 521 -13.29 27.99 2.57
CA SER A 521 -12.07 28.67 2.99
C SER A 521 -11.49 29.45 1.81
N GLN A 522 -11.39 30.77 1.94
CA GLN A 522 -10.84 31.64 0.89
C GLN A 522 -9.36 31.92 1.10
N VAL A 523 -8.92 32.05 2.35
CA VAL A 523 -7.50 32.22 2.71
C VAL A 523 -7.19 31.38 3.94
N TYR A 524 -6.23 30.48 3.81
CA TYR A 524 -5.67 29.71 4.91
C TYR A 524 -4.26 30.22 5.25
N SER A 525 -3.97 30.35 6.55
CA SER A 525 -2.68 30.87 7.00
C SER A 525 -2.13 30.03 8.16
N VAL A 526 -1.28 29.07 7.80
CA VAL A 526 -0.52 28.15 8.69
C VAL A 526 -1.39 27.24 9.56
N HIS A 527 -2.22 27.80 10.43
CA HIS A 527 -3.00 27.10 11.45
C HIS A 527 -4.49 27.04 11.17
N ARG A 528 -5.03 28.01 10.42
CA ARG A 528 -6.48 28.13 10.22
C ARG A 528 -6.89 28.93 8.99
N SER A 529 -8.14 28.75 8.61
CA SER A 529 -8.86 29.64 7.68
C SER A 529 -9.04 31.02 8.33
N ILE A 530 -8.46 32.05 7.73
CA ILE A 530 -8.53 33.44 8.21
C ILE A 530 -9.52 34.30 7.40
N VAL A 531 -9.87 33.88 6.18
CA VAL A 531 -10.93 34.47 5.36
C VAL A 531 -11.82 33.35 4.83
N GLY A 532 -13.13 33.45 5.02
CA GLY A 532 -14.11 32.42 4.68
C GLY A 532 -15.19 32.29 5.76
N LYS A 533 -15.86 31.13 5.82
CA LYS A 533 -16.78 30.81 6.91
C LYS A 533 -16.02 30.62 8.24
N LYS A 534 -16.72 30.53 9.37
CA LYS A 534 -16.10 30.24 10.67
C LYS A 534 -15.66 28.77 10.76
N GLU A 535 -14.56 28.49 11.45
CA GLU A 535 -14.19 27.12 11.78
C GLU A 535 -14.95 26.62 13.00
N HIS A 536 -15.20 25.30 13.07
CA HIS A 536 -15.80 24.64 14.21
C HIS A 536 -14.71 23.98 15.07
N PRO A 537 -14.51 24.41 16.32
CA PRO A 537 -13.51 23.80 17.20
C PRO A 537 -13.95 22.42 17.68
N LEU A 538 -13.05 21.44 17.61
CA LEU A 538 -13.25 20.12 18.18
C LEU A 538 -12.77 20.07 19.63
N ASN A 539 -13.43 19.23 20.44
CA ASN A 539 -12.95 18.89 21.76
C ASN A 539 -11.68 18.00 21.65
N PRO A 540 -10.58 18.30 22.36
CA PRO A 540 -9.34 17.50 22.29
C PRO A 540 -9.48 16.04 22.72
N ASP A 541 -10.54 15.66 23.44
CA ASP A 541 -10.85 14.26 23.76
C ASP A 541 -11.58 13.51 22.64
N VAL A 542 -12.17 14.24 21.69
CA VAL A 542 -12.77 13.69 20.47
C VAL A 542 -11.71 13.53 19.39
N LEU A 543 -10.99 14.61 19.07
CA LEU A 543 -9.92 14.60 18.09
C LEU A 543 -8.90 15.67 18.43
N ARG A 544 -7.63 15.32 18.34
CA ARG A 544 -6.51 16.24 18.55
C ARG A 544 -5.35 15.81 17.66
N PHE A 545 -4.30 16.59 17.60
CA PHE A 545 -2.99 16.05 17.22
C PHE A 545 -2.02 16.29 18.37
N ASN A 546 -1.12 15.33 18.55
CA ASN A 546 -0.08 15.43 19.56
C ASN A 546 1.17 16.01 18.89
N HIS A 547 1.71 17.09 19.45
CA HIS A 547 2.94 17.72 18.97
C HIS A 547 4.09 17.37 19.91
N TYR A 548 5.15 16.78 19.37
CA TYR A 548 6.31 16.29 20.14
C TYR A 548 7.59 17.01 19.69
N PHE A 549 8.33 17.63 20.60
CA PHE A 549 9.54 18.40 20.26
C PHE A 549 10.72 17.53 19.81
N SER A 550 10.76 16.27 20.23
CA SER A 550 11.91 15.36 20.09
C SER A 550 12.00 14.64 18.75
N LEU A 551 11.25 15.10 17.74
CA LEU A 551 11.21 14.46 16.43
C LEU A 551 12.43 14.84 15.56
N THR A 552 13.27 15.77 16.00
CA THR A 552 14.57 16.06 15.39
C THR A 552 15.67 15.23 16.03
N ASN A 553 16.29 14.30 15.28
CA ASN A 553 17.51 13.59 15.70
C ASN A 553 18.74 14.53 15.83
N ASP A 554 18.62 15.81 15.49
CA ASP A 554 19.67 16.81 15.62
C ASP A 554 19.57 17.56 16.95
N ASN A 555 20.53 17.30 17.82
CA ASN A 555 20.67 17.91 19.14
C ASN A 555 20.80 19.44 19.07
N THR A 556 21.35 19.98 17.97
CA THR A 556 21.54 21.41 17.72
C THR A 556 20.21 22.08 17.39
N ARG A 557 19.43 21.46 16.50
CA ARG A 557 18.07 21.92 16.14
C ARG A 557 17.10 21.81 17.31
N TYR A 558 17.19 20.72 18.09
CA TYR A 558 16.48 20.59 19.37
C TYR A 558 16.81 21.74 20.32
N LYS A 559 18.10 22.05 20.53
CA LYS A 559 18.53 23.18 21.37
C LYS A 559 18.00 24.51 20.83
N LEU A 560 17.98 24.72 19.52
CA LEU A 560 17.48 25.93 18.87
C LEU A 560 15.97 26.12 19.11
N ILE A 561 15.18 25.08 18.85
CA ILE A 561 13.72 25.08 19.02
C ILE A 561 13.35 25.22 20.52
N ALA A 562 14.00 24.43 21.39
CA ALA A 562 13.80 24.51 22.84
C ALA A 562 14.27 25.86 23.41
N SER A 563 15.27 26.52 22.82
CA SER A 563 15.71 27.87 23.24
C SER A 563 14.69 28.95 22.89
N ALA A 564 13.99 28.83 21.77
CA ALA A 564 12.96 29.77 21.35
C ALA A 564 11.70 29.65 22.22
N ALA A 565 11.35 28.42 22.63
CA ALA A 565 10.31 28.17 23.62
C ALA A 565 10.70 28.73 25.00
N ARG A 566 11.92 28.44 25.48
CA ARG A 566 12.44 28.93 26.77
C ARG A 566 12.51 30.45 26.88
N ARG A 567 12.88 31.15 25.79
CA ARG A 567 12.95 32.63 25.74
C ARG A 567 11.60 33.34 25.89
N LYS A 568 10.47 32.63 25.74
CA LYS A 568 9.12 33.19 25.88
C LYS A 568 8.41 32.78 27.18
N GLY A 569 9.18 32.38 28.20
CA GLY A 569 8.64 31.94 29.50
C GLY A 569 8.10 30.51 29.53
N ASN A 570 8.16 29.78 28.40
CA ASN A 570 7.77 28.37 28.36
C ASN A 570 8.95 27.49 28.79
N HIS A 571 9.09 27.30 30.10
CA HIS A 571 10.06 26.36 30.65
C HIS A 571 9.50 24.93 30.54
N CYS A 572 10.06 24.13 29.64
CA CYS A 572 9.88 22.68 29.71
C CYS A 572 10.65 22.16 30.92
N ASP A 573 9.97 22.03 32.06
CA ASP A 573 10.52 21.36 33.24
C ASP A 573 10.63 19.86 32.96
N CYS A 574 11.82 19.44 32.51
CA CYS A 574 12.12 18.05 32.17
C CYS A 574 12.19 17.16 33.42
N SER A 575 12.26 17.73 34.63
CA SER A 575 12.35 16.97 35.89
C SER A 575 11.03 16.32 36.33
N LYS A 576 9.90 16.72 35.71
CA LYS A 576 8.56 16.15 35.98
C LYS A 576 8.14 15.04 34.98
N PHE A 577 9.07 14.60 34.13
CA PHE A 577 8.81 13.51 33.17
C PHE A 577 9.21 12.18 33.80
N ASP A 578 8.21 11.32 34.02
CA ASP A 578 8.29 9.86 34.17
C ASP A 578 6.97 9.24 34.68
N THR A 579 5.91 10.02 34.89
CA THR A 579 4.71 9.50 35.56
C THR A 579 3.72 8.74 34.67
N VAL A 580 3.77 8.86 33.33
CA VAL A 580 2.79 8.20 32.44
C VAL A 580 3.40 7.67 31.14
N LEU A 581 3.42 6.34 31.01
CA LEU A 581 3.56 5.62 29.73
C LEU A 581 2.21 5.64 29.00
N ASP A 582 1.98 6.58 28.08
CA ASP A 582 0.84 6.48 27.14
C ASP A 582 1.27 5.77 25.88
N ASN A 583 1.18 4.45 25.94
CA ASN A 583 1.42 3.58 24.81
C ASN A 583 0.24 3.53 23.83
N SER A 584 -0.88 4.25 24.01
CA SER A 584 -2.07 4.07 23.16
C SER A 584 -1.81 4.37 21.68
N LEU A 585 -1.14 5.47 21.34
CA LEU A 585 -0.79 5.80 19.95
C LEU A 585 0.22 4.79 19.37
N SER A 586 1.25 4.42 20.15
CA SER A 586 2.27 3.45 19.71
C SER A 586 1.70 2.03 19.60
N ASN A 587 0.90 1.58 20.56
CA ASN A 587 0.18 0.30 20.53
C ASN A 587 -0.78 0.25 19.37
N PHE A 588 -1.57 1.31 19.16
CA PHE A 588 -2.45 1.41 18.01
C PHE A 588 -1.65 1.34 16.70
N TYR A 589 -0.55 2.06 16.59
CA TYR A 589 0.32 1.96 15.42
C TYR A 589 0.93 0.57 15.22
N LYS A 590 1.33 -0.11 16.30
CA LYS A 590 1.79 -1.51 16.26
C LYS A 590 0.70 -2.47 15.80
N THR A 591 -0.59 -2.08 15.85
CA THR A 591 -1.68 -2.85 15.22
C THR A 591 -1.84 -2.58 13.72
N ILE A 592 -1.23 -1.52 13.18
CA ILE A 592 -1.31 -1.19 11.76
C ILE A 592 -0.37 -2.12 10.98
N PRO A 593 -0.87 -2.86 9.98
CA PRO A 593 -0.05 -3.76 9.16
C PRO A 593 1.14 -3.03 8.53
N THR A 594 2.30 -3.70 8.48
CA THR A 594 3.53 -3.15 7.87
C THR A 594 3.41 -3.00 6.35
N THR A 595 2.48 -3.72 5.73
CA THR A 595 2.18 -3.63 4.29
C THR A 595 0.78 -3.05 4.13
N ILE A 596 0.69 -1.82 3.61
CA ILE A 596 -0.60 -1.27 3.19
C ILE A 596 -0.85 -1.79 1.79
N CYS A 597 -1.63 -2.87 1.69
CA CYS A 597 -2.25 -3.18 0.41
C CYS A 597 -3.23 -2.04 0.09
N PRO A 598 -3.34 -1.60 -1.17
CA PRO A 598 -4.41 -0.69 -1.56
C PRO A 598 -5.71 -1.29 -1.05
N LEU A 599 -6.42 -0.56 -0.19
CA LEU A 599 -7.80 -0.89 0.12
C LEU A 599 -8.56 -0.68 -1.19
N SER A 600 -8.62 -1.70 -2.04
CA SER A 600 -9.60 -1.71 -3.11
C SER A 600 -10.94 -1.90 -2.42
N SER A 601 -11.85 -0.93 -2.60
CA SER A 601 -13.25 -1.23 -2.34
C SER A 601 -13.64 -2.41 -3.25
N PRO A 602 -14.45 -3.37 -2.77
CA PRO A 602 -14.90 -4.47 -3.61
C PRO A 602 -15.54 -3.89 -4.88
N THR A 603 -15.21 -4.41 -6.05
CA THR A 603 -15.76 -3.91 -7.33
C THR A 603 -16.99 -4.70 -7.77
N LYS A 604 -17.19 -5.90 -7.22
CA LYS A 604 -18.35 -6.76 -7.47
C LYS A 604 -19.36 -6.66 -6.35
N LYS A 605 -20.66 -6.62 -6.71
CA LYS A 605 -21.74 -6.59 -5.73
C LYS A 605 -21.88 -7.95 -5.03
N PHE A 606 -22.13 -7.93 -3.72
CA PHE A 606 -22.25 -9.14 -2.91
C PHE A 606 -23.29 -9.01 -1.78
N ILE A 607 -23.62 -10.14 -1.15
CA ILE A 607 -24.47 -10.26 0.03
C ILE A 607 -23.77 -11.15 1.05
N PHE A 608 -23.61 -10.64 2.28
CA PHE A 608 -23.19 -11.44 3.42
C PHE A 608 -24.41 -11.89 4.22
N ILE A 609 -24.70 -13.19 4.23
CA ILE A 609 -25.75 -13.76 5.07
C ILE A 609 -25.21 -13.95 6.49
N SER A 610 -25.52 -13.00 7.36
CA SER A 610 -25.03 -12.95 8.74
C SER A 610 -25.73 -13.98 9.63
N ILE A 611 -25.22 -15.21 9.67
CA ILE A 611 -25.72 -16.24 10.60
C ILE A 611 -25.24 -15.91 12.03
N PRO A 612 -26.13 -15.90 13.04
CA PRO A 612 -25.73 -15.61 14.40
C PRO A 612 -24.63 -16.52 14.91
N LYS A 613 -23.64 -15.90 15.58
CA LYS A 613 -22.49 -16.57 16.21
C LYS A 613 -21.49 -17.24 15.26
N ASN A 614 -21.51 -16.88 13.98
CA ASN A 614 -20.56 -17.35 12.95
C ASN A 614 -19.76 -16.18 12.36
N ALA A 615 -18.91 -15.54 13.17
CA ALA A 615 -18.03 -14.42 12.78
C ALA A 615 -18.69 -13.15 12.18
N SER A 616 -20.00 -12.98 12.30
CA SER A 616 -20.71 -11.79 11.77
C SER A 616 -20.10 -10.46 12.20
N GLN A 617 -19.74 -10.32 13.47
CA GLN A 617 -19.07 -9.12 14.00
C GLN A 617 -17.68 -8.90 13.40
N SER A 618 -16.92 -9.97 13.17
CA SER A 618 -15.60 -9.90 12.54
C SER A 618 -15.73 -9.39 11.11
N ILE A 619 -16.65 -9.96 10.33
CA ILE A 619 -16.92 -9.54 8.95
C ILE A 619 -17.38 -8.08 8.90
N HIS A 620 -18.32 -7.66 9.75
CA HIS A 620 -18.75 -6.26 9.81
C HIS A 620 -17.60 -5.30 10.13
N LYS A 621 -16.73 -5.67 11.08
CA LYS A 621 -15.54 -4.89 11.42
C LYS A 621 -14.57 -4.79 10.25
N MET A 622 -14.37 -5.89 9.51
CA MET A 622 -13.45 -5.94 8.36
C MET A 622 -13.90 -5.06 7.19
N PHE A 623 -15.21 -4.97 6.95
CA PHE A 623 -15.79 -4.06 5.95
C PHE A 623 -16.07 -2.66 6.51
N ASN A 624 -15.74 -2.39 7.78
CA ASN A 624 -16.02 -1.14 8.49
C ASN A 624 -17.51 -0.74 8.43
N ILE A 625 -18.41 -1.72 8.56
CA ILE A 625 -19.86 -1.56 8.51
C ILE A 625 -20.44 -1.63 9.92
N ARG A 626 -21.31 -0.68 10.25
CA ARG A 626 -22.14 -0.78 11.47
C ARG A 626 -23.31 -1.74 11.22
N LEU A 627 -23.68 -2.50 12.25
CA LEU A 627 -24.87 -3.34 12.25
C LEU A 627 -26.09 -2.48 11.85
N LYS A 628 -26.81 -2.91 10.82
CA LYS A 628 -28.03 -2.28 10.33
C LYS A 628 -29.06 -3.36 9.99
N ASP A 629 -30.33 -3.03 10.16
CA ASP A 629 -31.42 -3.95 9.85
C ASP A 629 -31.60 -4.12 8.34
N THR A 630 -31.30 -3.07 7.56
CA THR A 630 -31.39 -3.06 6.09
C THR A 630 -30.25 -2.26 5.44
N SER A 631 -29.67 -2.81 4.38
CA SER A 631 -28.78 -2.13 3.42
C SER A 631 -29.56 -1.36 2.35
N ASN A 632 -28.89 -0.42 1.67
CA ASN A 632 -29.41 0.19 0.45
C ASN A 632 -29.10 -0.72 -0.74
N ILE A 633 -30.02 -0.84 -1.71
CA ILE A 633 -29.79 -1.61 -2.94
C ILE A 633 -28.61 -1.09 -3.78
N ALA A 634 -28.26 0.19 -3.66
CA ALA A 634 -27.08 0.76 -4.29
C ALA A 634 -25.76 0.34 -3.63
N ASP A 635 -25.80 -0.23 -2.41
CA ASP A 635 -24.60 -0.66 -1.70
C ASP A 635 -23.91 -1.81 -2.47
N ILE A 636 -22.59 -1.79 -2.55
CA ILE A 636 -21.81 -2.89 -3.13
C ILE A 636 -22.01 -4.16 -2.28
N GLY A 637 -22.02 -4.03 -0.95
CA GLY A 637 -22.28 -5.13 -0.03
C GLY A 637 -23.59 -4.99 0.73
N ILE A 638 -24.40 -6.06 0.75
CA ILE A 638 -25.58 -6.18 1.61
C ILE A 638 -25.19 -6.86 2.92
N PHE A 639 -25.51 -6.23 4.07
CA PHE A 639 -25.07 -6.61 5.42
C PHE A 639 -26.22 -6.64 6.43
N ASP A 640 -27.43 -6.96 5.97
CA ASP A 640 -28.64 -6.99 6.79
C ASP A 640 -28.49 -7.96 7.95
N ASN A 641 -28.61 -7.41 9.17
CA ASN A 641 -28.30 -8.16 10.37
C ASN A 641 -29.25 -9.34 10.56
N HIS A 642 -28.69 -10.55 10.59
CA HIS A 642 -29.41 -11.79 10.88
C HIS A 642 -30.69 -12.01 10.06
N CYS A 643 -30.65 -11.61 8.79
CA CYS A 643 -31.73 -11.83 7.84
C CYS A 643 -31.55 -13.18 7.12
N ARG A 644 -32.64 -13.94 6.96
CA ARG A 644 -32.63 -15.20 6.18
C ARG A 644 -32.51 -14.88 4.68
N SER A 645 -31.83 -15.74 3.92
CA SER A 645 -31.68 -15.63 2.47
C SER A 645 -33.01 -15.46 1.72
N VAL A 646 -34.07 -16.18 2.14
CA VAL A 646 -35.43 -16.05 1.58
C VAL A 646 -35.94 -14.62 1.66
N ILE A 647 -35.78 -13.98 2.83
CA ILE A 647 -36.24 -12.60 3.04
C ILE A 647 -35.39 -11.62 2.22
N LEU A 648 -34.07 -11.84 2.14
CA LEU A 648 -33.17 -11.00 1.34
C LEU A 648 -33.48 -11.08 -0.15
N LYS A 649 -33.85 -12.26 -0.66
CA LYS A 649 -34.28 -12.44 -2.05
C LYS A 649 -35.54 -11.64 -2.37
N HIS A 650 -36.48 -11.53 -1.42
CA HIS A 650 -37.66 -10.67 -1.58
C HIS A 650 -37.34 -9.18 -1.44
N ARG A 651 -36.34 -8.81 -0.63
CA ARG A 651 -35.99 -7.42 -0.33
C ARG A 651 -35.16 -6.74 -1.41
N TYR A 652 -34.29 -7.50 -2.07
CA TYR A 652 -33.33 -6.97 -3.06
C TYR A 652 -33.58 -7.59 -4.43
N SER A 653 -34.03 -6.78 -5.40
CA SER A 653 -34.34 -7.25 -6.75
C SER A 653 -33.12 -7.82 -7.48
N ASP A 654 -31.91 -7.32 -7.18
CA ASP A 654 -30.64 -7.80 -7.74
C ASP A 654 -30.02 -8.96 -6.94
N TYR A 655 -30.77 -9.64 -6.05
CA TYR A 655 -30.27 -10.75 -5.24
C TYR A 655 -29.58 -11.84 -6.07
N ASN A 656 -30.16 -12.23 -7.20
CA ASN A 656 -29.62 -13.31 -8.04
C ASN A 656 -28.33 -12.91 -8.77
N GLU A 657 -28.07 -11.61 -8.97
CA GLU A 657 -26.90 -11.08 -9.68
C GLU A 657 -25.70 -10.87 -8.75
N ARG A 658 -25.93 -10.81 -7.44
CA ARG A 658 -24.89 -10.63 -6.43
C ARG A 658 -24.22 -11.96 -6.10
N PHE A 659 -22.97 -11.90 -5.66
CA PHE A 659 -22.30 -13.04 -5.00
C PHE A 659 -22.75 -13.16 -3.54
N LYS A 660 -23.25 -14.31 -3.10
CA LYS A 660 -23.82 -14.54 -1.76
C LYS A 660 -22.94 -15.51 -1.00
N PHE A 661 -22.54 -15.13 0.21
CA PHE A 661 -21.77 -16.03 1.07
C PHE A 661 -22.19 -15.96 2.54
N CYS A 662 -21.86 -17.00 3.28
CA CYS A 662 -22.06 -17.09 4.72
C CYS A 662 -20.93 -17.88 5.39
N PHE A 663 -20.91 -17.88 6.72
CA PHE A 663 -20.09 -18.79 7.51
C PHE A 663 -20.97 -19.68 8.39
N VAL A 664 -20.63 -20.96 8.47
CA VAL A 664 -21.18 -21.96 9.40
C VAL A 664 -20.14 -22.37 10.43
N ARG A 665 -20.60 -22.96 11.53
CA ARG A 665 -19.75 -23.42 12.64
C ARG A 665 -20.23 -24.76 13.15
N ASN A 666 -19.31 -25.54 13.73
CA ASN A 666 -19.64 -26.72 14.51
C ASN A 666 -20.84 -26.43 15.45
N PRO A 667 -21.96 -27.17 15.31
CA PRO A 667 -23.18 -26.89 16.08
C PRO A 667 -22.98 -26.92 17.60
N TRP A 668 -22.19 -27.86 18.12
CA TRP A 668 -21.94 -27.98 19.56
C TRP A 668 -21.20 -26.74 20.11
N GLU A 669 -20.18 -26.26 19.40
CA GLU A 669 -19.47 -25.04 19.78
C GLU A 669 -20.33 -23.78 19.65
N ARG A 670 -21.10 -23.70 18.57
CA ARG A 670 -21.96 -22.56 18.28
C ARG A 670 -23.03 -22.37 19.36
N LEU A 671 -23.62 -23.46 19.85
CA LEU A 671 -24.63 -23.43 20.91
C LEU A 671 -24.08 -22.86 22.22
N ILE A 672 -22.86 -23.24 22.62
CA ILE A 672 -22.19 -22.66 23.78
C ILE A 672 -21.97 -21.16 23.56
N SER A 673 -21.46 -20.79 22.40
CA SER A 673 -21.25 -19.37 22.06
C SER A 673 -22.56 -18.57 22.11
N TRP A 674 -23.66 -19.14 21.63
CA TRP A 674 -24.98 -18.53 21.72
C TRP A 674 -25.42 -18.38 23.17
N PHE A 675 -25.41 -19.47 23.95
CA PHE A 675 -25.88 -19.49 25.33
C PHE A 675 -25.10 -18.51 26.22
N GLU A 676 -23.77 -18.61 26.23
CA GLU A 676 -22.89 -17.79 27.06
C GLU A 676 -23.01 -16.30 26.69
N ASN A 677 -23.15 -15.98 25.41
CA ASN A 677 -23.31 -14.60 24.97
C ASN A 677 -24.66 -14.01 25.43
N HIS A 678 -25.76 -14.76 25.33
CA HIS A 678 -27.05 -14.27 25.78
C HIS A 678 -27.20 -14.24 27.30
N LYS A 679 -26.53 -15.15 28.00
CA LYS A 679 -26.48 -15.21 29.47
C LYS A 679 -25.60 -14.12 30.08
N ASN A 680 -24.37 -13.95 29.59
CA ASN A 680 -23.37 -13.10 30.25
C ASN A 680 -23.29 -11.71 29.64
N HIS A 681 -23.32 -11.60 28.31
CA HIS A 681 -23.21 -10.31 27.62
C HIS A 681 -24.56 -9.59 27.58
N PHE A 682 -25.60 -10.23 27.05
CA PHE A 682 -26.95 -9.63 26.98
C PHE A 682 -27.78 -9.79 28.25
N LYS A 683 -27.34 -10.63 29.21
CA LYS A 683 -27.96 -10.79 30.53
C LYS A 683 -29.46 -11.13 30.48
N LEU A 684 -29.90 -11.83 29.43
CA LEU A 684 -31.30 -12.11 29.17
C LEU A 684 -31.89 -13.10 30.20
N PRO A 685 -33.09 -12.81 30.77
CA PRO A 685 -33.69 -13.65 31.81
C PRO A 685 -33.86 -15.12 31.41
N LEU A 686 -34.22 -15.36 30.15
CA LEU A 686 -34.39 -16.71 29.60
C LEU A 686 -33.15 -17.59 29.81
N TYR A 687 -31.95 -17.05 29.62
CA TYR A 687 -30.71 -17.83 29.68
C TYR A 687 -30.10 -17.83 31.09
N LYS A 688 -30.36 -16.78 31.90
CA LYS A 688 -29.91 -16.71 33.29
C LYS A 688 -30.53 -17.78 34.19
N LYS A 689 -31.79 -18.15 33.94
CA LYS A 689 -32.51 -19.18 34.72
C LYS A 689 -32.06 -20.62 34.40
N HIS A 690 -31.16 -20.81 33.45
CA HIS A 690 -30.65 -22.13 33.08
C HIS A 690 -29.13 -22.23 33.31
N THR A 691 -28.69 -23.44 33.65
CA THR A 691 -27.34 -23.93 33.31
C THR A 691 -27.29 -24.28 31.83
N PHE A 692 -26.11 -24.45 31.25
CA PHE A 692 -26.02 -24.88 29.84
C PHE A 692 -26.72 -26.24 29.63
N GLU A 693 -26.47 -27.21 30.52
CA GLU A 693 -27.12 -28.53 30.50
C GLU A 693 -28.66 -28.44 30.58
N SER A 694 -29.21 -27.73 31.57
CA SER A 694 -30.66 -27.60 31.71
C SER A 694 -31.30 -26.83 30.55
N TRP A 695 -30.56 -25.97 29.86
CA TRP A 695 -31.04 -25.30 28.64
C TRP A 695 -31.11 -26.25 27.44
N VAL A 696 -30.15 -27.18 27.33
CA VAL A 696 -30.17 -28.26 26.32
C VAL A 696 -31.36 -29.19 26.56
N ILE A 697 -31.54 -29.65 27.81
CA ILE A 697 -32.64 -30.54 28.20
C ILE A 697 -34.01 -29.88 27.99
N ALA A 698 -34.11 -28.56 28.21
CA ALA A 698 -35.32 -27.79 27.98
C ALA A 698 -35.65 -27.56 26.48
N GLY A 699 -34.90 -28.16 25.55
CA GLY A 699 -35.16 -28.05 24.11
C GLY A 699 -34.68 -26.75 23.48
N PHE A 700 -33.60 -26.16 24.01
CA PHE A 700 -32.92 -24.99 23.43
C PHE A 700 -33.82 -23.74 23.26
N PRO A 701 -34.59 -23.31 24.28
CA PRO A 701 -35.50 -22.19 24.14
C PRO A 701 -34.76 -20.91 23.72
N HIS A 702 -35.37 -20.13 22.81
CA HIS A 702 -34.81 -18.87 22.31
C HIS A 702 -35.77 -17.68 22.45
N HIS A 703 -35.19 -16.49 22.49
CA HIS A 703 -35.93 -15.25 22.75
C HIS A 703 -36.51 -14.58 21.47
N TRP A 704 -36.04 -14.96 20.28
CA TRP A 704 -36.45 -14.31 19.02
C TRP A 704 -37.94 -14.51 18.70
N GLY A 705 -38.65 -13.40 18.55
CA GLY A 705 -40.05 -13.32 18.07
C GLY A 705 -40.10 -12.98 16.59
N LEU A 706 -40.11 -11.67 16.27
CA LEU A 706 -39.87 -11.15 14.92
C LEU A 706 -38.42 -10.66 14.84
N GLN A 707 -37.64 -11.19 13.91
CA GLN A 707 -36.28 -10.72 13.63
C GLN A 707 -36.09 -10.60 12.12
N ASN A 708 -35.77 -9.38 11.68
CA ASN A 708 -35.49 -9.00 10.30
C ASN A 708 -36.41 -9.65 9.24
N GLY A 709 -37.72 -9.59 9.48
CA GLY A 709 -38.76 -10.11 8.56
C GLY A 709 -39.20 -11.55 8.82
N THR A 710 -38.51 -12.32 9.68
CA THR A 710 -38.90 -13.69 10.02
C THR A 710 -39.63 -13.73 11.37
N ARG A 711 -40.82 -14.34 11.43
CA ARG A 711 -41.61 -14.51 12.66
C ARG A 711 -41.35 -15.88 13.29
N TYR A 712 -40.14 -16.07 13.85
CA TYR A 712 -39.63 -17.33 14.39
C TYR A 712 -40.65 -18.13 15.23
N ARG A 713 -41.30 -17.51 16.21
CA ARG A 713 -42.30 -18.21 17.05
C ARG A 713 -43.54 -18.65 16.27
N ARG A 714 -44.05 -17.80 15.37
CA ARG A 714 -45.28 -18.07 14.60
C ARG A 714 -45.05 -19.08 13.50
N GLU A 715 -43.88 -19.02 12.87
CA GLU A 715 -43.47 -19.93 11.79
C GLU A 715 -42.85 -21.22 12.30
N LYS A 716 -42.74 -21.40 13.64
CA LYS A 716 -42.10 -22.56 14.28
C LYS A 716 -40.66 -22.81 13.80
N ARG A 717 -39.91 -21.73 13.55
CA ARG A 717 -38.49 -21.75 13.13
C ARG A 717 -37.57 -21.41 14.30
N SER A 718 -36.30 -21.79 14.21
CA SER A 718 -35.30 -21.49 15.24
C SER A 718 -34.08 -20.75 14.66
N PRO A 719 -33.57 -19.68 15.32
CA PRO A 719 -32.33 -19.02 14.92
C PRO A 719 -31.08 -19.85 15.24
N LEU A 720 -31.26 -20.97 15.95
CA LEU A 720 -30.21 -21.94 16.23
C LEU A 720 -29.99 -22.89 15.05
N ASP A 721 -30.90 -22.98 14.10
CA ASP A 721 -30.72 -23.79 12.90
C ASP A 721 -29.97 -22.96 11.84
N GLN A 722 -28.73 -23.34 11.50
CA GLN A 722 -27.93 -22.60 10.52
C GLN A 722 -28.49 -22.76 9.11
N TRP A 723 -29.02 -23.94 8.78
CA TRP A 723 -29.66 -24.23 7.50
C TRP A 723 -30.83 -23.29 7.19
N GLU A 724 -31.56 -22.80 8.20
CA GLU A 724 -32.69 -21.86 8.02
C GLU A 724 -32.26 -20.54 7.35
N PHE A 725 -31.01 -20.12 7.52
CA PHE A 725 -30.49 -18.91 6.90
C PHE A 725 -30.04 -19.12 5.44
N ILE A 726 -29.84 -20.38 5.04
CA ILE A 726 -29.15 -20.75 3.80
C ILE A 726 -30.11 -21.34 2.77
N PHE A 727 -31.10 -22.13 3.20
CA PHE A 727 -32.01 -22.86 2.31
C PHE A 727 -33.42 -22.26 2.30
N ASP A 728 -34.11 -22.36 1.16
CA ASP A 728 -35.54 -22.09 1.07
C ASP A 728 -36.40 -23.28 1.58
N ASP A 729 -37.72 -23.09 1.60
CA ASP A 729 -38.66 -24.12 2.06
C ASP A 729 -38.76 -25.33 1.12
N ASN A 730 -38.20 -25.23 -0.10
CA ASN A 730 -38.08 -26.33 -1.07
C ASN A 730 -36.70 -27.01 -1.00
N ASN A 731 -35.87 -26.69 0.00
CA ASN A 731 -34.50 -27.18 0.19
C ASN A 731 -33.50 -26.76 -0.89
N ASN A 732 -33.76 -25.68 -1.63
CA ASN A 732 -32.76 -25.10 -2.53
C ASN A 732 -31.77 -24.24 -1.74
N GLN A 733 -30.46 -24.44 -2.00
CA GLN A 733 -29.42 -23.58 -1.44
C GLN A 733 -29.49 -22.18 -2.07
N MET A 734 -29.52 -21.13 -1.23
CA MET A 734 -29.69 -19.75 -1.69
C MET A 734 -28.40 -18.92 -1.68
N VAL A 735 -27.26 -19.53 -1.35
CA VAL A 735 -25.94 -18.88 -1.29
C VAL A 735 -24.96 -19.55 -2.25
N ASP A 736 -23.97 -18.80 -2.74
CA ASP A 736 -22.98 -19.28 -3.69
C ASP A 736 -21.78 -19.94 -2.99
N PHE A 737 -21.48 -19.50 -1.76
CA PHE A 737 -20.37 -20.03 -0.97
C PHE A 737 -20.70 -20.15 0.52
N ILE A 738 -20.37 -21.30 1.12
CA ILE A 738 -20.52 -21.58 2.54
C ILE A 738 -19.13 -21.83 3.12
N GLY A 739 -18.61 -20.87 3.87
CA GLY A 739 -17.35 -21.03 4.60
C GLY A 739 -17.55 -21.62 5.98
N HIS A 740 -16.50 -22.17 6.57
CA HIS A 740 -16.50 -22.77 7.90
C HIS A 740 -15.66 -21.94 8.86
N MET A 741 -16.12 -21.80 10.10
CA MET A 741 -15.37 -21.11 11.15
C MET A 741 -14.02 -21.77 11.45
N GLU A 742 -13.94 -23.07 11.21
CA GLU A 742 -12.74 -23.89 11.40
C GLU A 742 -11.65 -23.58 10.36
N THR A 743 -12.06 -23.17 9.15
CA THR A 743 -11.20 -22.76 8.01
C THR A 743 -11.38 -21.29 7.65
N PHE A 744 -11.79 -20.46 8.63
CA PHE A 744 -12.29 -19.11 8.43
C PHE A 744 -11.44 -18.25 7.49
N TYR A 745 -10.11 -18.26 7.65
CA TYR A 745 -9.21 -17.43 6.85
C TYR A 745 -9.06 -17.92 5.40
N ASP A 746 -9.00 -19.23 5.17
CA ASP A 746 -8.86 -19.80 3.83
C ASP A 746 -10.14 -19.57 3.02
N ASP A 747 -11.28 -19.79 3.64
CA ASP A 747 -12.60 -19.54 3.06
C ASP A 747 -12.83 -18.06 2.78
N LEU A 748 -12.38 -17.19 3.68
CA LEU A 748 -12.42 -15.75 3.49
C LEU A 748 -11.54 -15.29 2.33
N HIS A 749 -10.34 -15.86 2.17
CA HIS A 749 -9.49 -15.61 1.01
C HIS A 749 -10.19 -16.00 -0.30
N HIS A 750 -10.89 -17.13 -0.31
CA HIS A 750 -11.70 -17.53 -1.46
C HIS A 750 -12.79 -16.50 -1.77
N ILE A 751 -13.59 -16.12 -0.76
CA ILE A 751 -14.65 -15.12 -0.89
C ILE A 751 -14.12 -13.80 -1.46
N PHE A 752 -13.01 -13.29 -0.93
CA PHE A 752 -12.43 -12.01 -1.35
C PHE A 752 -11.93 -12.01 -2.78
N LYS A 753 -11.41 -13.15 -3.25
CA LYS A 753 -11.10 -13.33 -4.67
C LYS A 753 -12.36 -13.25 -5.54
N GLN A 754 -13.48 -13.81 -5.08
CA GLN A 754 -14.74 -13.76 -5.85
C GLN A 754 -15.31 -12.34 -5.97
N ILE A 755 -15.17 -11.52 -4.93
CA ILE A 755 -15.70 -10.15 -4.89
C ILE A 755 -14.69 -9.06 -5.33
N ASP A 756 -13.54 -9.47 -5.89
CA ASP A 756 -12.43 -8.58 -6.29
C ASP A 756 -11.97 -7.62 -5.18
N TYR A 757 -11.93 -8.12 -3.94
CA TYR A 757 -11.49 -7.36 -2.77
C TYR A 757 -10.07 -7.74 -2.37
N THR A 758 -9.17 -6.76 -2.26
CA THR A 758 -7.77 -7.02 -1.83
C THR A 758 -7.61 -6.74 -0.34
N PHE A 759 -7.21 -7.77 0.39
CA PHE A 759 -7.23 -7.77 1.85
C PHE A 759 -5.92 -7.25 2.46
N PRO A 760 -5.96 -6.39 3.51
CA PRO A 760 -4.81 -6.21 4.38
C PRO A 760 -4.60 -7.49 5.20
N GLN A 761 -3.39 -8.05 5.16
CA GLN A 761 -3.01 -9.21 5.98
C GLN A 761 -3.45 -9.00 7.45
N ILE A 762 -4.38 -9.84 7.93
CA ILE A 762 -4.65 -9.96 9.36
C ILE A 762 -3.61 -10.92 9.92
N GLU A 763 -2.77 -10.44 10.85
CA GLU A 763 -2.08 -11.34 11.76
C GLU A 763 -3.14 -12.15 12.50
N HIS A 764 -2.98 -13.48 12.53
CA HIS A 764 -3.73 -14.40 13.39
C HIS A 764 -3.73 -13.89 14.85
N LYS A 765 -4.66 -13.00 15.20
CA LYS A 765 -4.87 -12.54 16.56
C LYS A 765 -6.20 -13.08 17.04
N ASN A 766 -6.03 -14.04 17.94
CA ASN A 766 -7.02 -14.82 18.66
C ASN A 766 -7.48 -16.08 17.90
N LYS A 767 -6.64 -17.13 17.90
CA LYS A 767 -7.12 -18.35 18.56
C LYS A 767 -7.64 -17.86 19.91
N SER A 768 -8.96 -17.82 20.10
CA SER A 768 -9.47 -17.61 21.45
C SER A 768 -8.66 -18.52 22.35
N ASN A 769 -8.03 -17.96 23.39
CA ASN A 769 -7.30 -18.74 24.38
C ASN A 769 -8.09 -20.00 24.69
N GLN A 770 -7.42 -21.15 24.58
CA GLN A 770 -7.94 -22.50 24.80
C GLN A 770 -8.83 -22.96 23.60
N GLU A 771 -8.64 -24.13 22.99
CA GLU A 771 -8.96 -25.42 23.65
C GLU A 771 -9.76 -25.26 24.95
N LYS A 772 -10.76 -24.35 24.99
CA LYS A 772 -11.89 -24.54 25.88
C LYS A 772 -12.51 -25.76 25.25
N ASN A 773 -12.18 -26.91 25.82
CA ASN A 773 -12.66 -28.20 25.38
C ASN A 773 -14.19 -28.12 25.45
N TRP A 774 -14.84 -27.66 24.38
CA TRP A 774 -16.28 -27.42 24.36
C TRP A 774 -17.04 -28.70 24.68
N ARG A 775 -16.39 -29.86 24.50
CA ARG A 775 -16.85 -31.16 24.93
C ARG A 775 -17.11 -31.23 26.43
N SER A 776 -16.38 -30.47 27.25
CA SER A 776 -16.58 -30.39 28.71
C SER A 776 -17.91 -29.74 29.12
N TYR A 777 -18.61 -29.08 28.20
CA TYR A 777 -19.95 -28.53 28.46
C TYR A 777 -21.05 -29.58 28.31
N TYR A 778 -20.70 -30.75 27.77
CA TYR A 778 -21.63 -31.83 27.48
C TYR A 778 -21.29 -33.06 28.29
N ASN A 779 -22.35 -33.74 28.74
CA ASN A 779 -22.31 -35.17 29.02
C ASN A 779 -22.83 -35.93 27.79
N GLU A 780 -22.72 -37.26 27.81
CA GLU A 780 -23.14 -38.10 26.69
C GLU A 780 -24.61 -37.85 26.30
N HIS A 781 -25.49 -37.69 27.31
CA HIS A 781 -26.90 -37.40 27.10
C HIS A 781 -27.15 -36.09 26.34
N THR A 782 -26.61 -34.96 26.83
CA THR A 782 -26.78 -33.65 26.19
C THR A 782 -26.07 -33.54 24.84
N PHE A 783 -24.94 -34.24 24.67
CA PHE A 783 -24.28 -34.34 23.38
C PHE A 783 -25.17 -35.02 22.33
N ASN A 784 -25.81 -36.13 22.70
CA ASN A 784 -26.74 -36.86 21.82
C ASN A 784 -28.03 -36.08 21.54
N LEU A 785 -28.55 -35.31 22.51
CA LEU A 785 -29.67 -34.40 22.28
C LEU A 785 -29.35 -33.35 21.20
N VAL A 786 -28.15 -32.77 21.24
CA VAL A 786 -27.67 -31.85 20.18
C VAL A 786 -27.55 -32.59 18.85
N LYS A 787 -26.96 -33.78 18.83
CA LYS A 787 -26.80 -34.60 17.63
C LYS A 787 -28.14 -34.88 16.95
N GLN A 788 -29.17 -35.21 17.74
CA GLN A 788 -30.52 -35.47 17.26
C GLN A 788 -31.21 -34.19 16.76
N ARG A 789 -31.23 -33.12 17.57
CA ARG A 789 -31.95 -31.87 17.23
C ARG A 789 -31.34 -31.13 16.03
N PHE A 790 -30.02 -31.17 15.89
CA PHE A 790 -29.29 -30.47 14.84
C PHE A 790 -28.74 -31.41 13.76
N HIS A 791 -29.32 -32.62 13.62
CA HIS A 791 -28.91 -33.61 12.61
C HIS A 791 -28.80 -33.02 11.20
N ARG A 792 -29.74 -32.13 10.82
CA ARG A 792 -29.70 -31.45 9.52
C ARG A 792 -28.49 -30.55 9.35
N ASP A 793 -28.17 -29.68 10.31
CA ASP A 793 -26.96 -28.85 10.27
C ASP A 793 -25.70 -29.73 10.24
N ILE A 794 -25.66 -30.77 11.07
CA ILE A 794 -24.51 -31.69 11.18
C ILE A 794 -24.25 -32.38 9.84
N HIS A 795 -25.30 -32.91 9.21
CA HIS A 795 -25.17 -33.61 7.94
C HIS A 795 -24.85 -32.64 6.78
N THR A 796 -25.57 -31.51 6.71
CA THR A 796 -25.45 -30.55 5.60
C THR A 796 -24.07 -29.90 5.56
N PHE A 797 -23.46 -29.62 6.72
CA PHE A 797 -22.20 -28.88 6.79
C PHE A 797 -20.98 -29.75 7.12
N GLY A 798 -21.11 -31.07 7.11
CA GLY A 798 -19.97 -31.99 7.18
C GLY A 798 -19.43 -32.25 8.59
N TYR A 799 -20.27 -32.20 9.62
CA TYR A 799 -19.85 -32.41 11.02
C TYR A 799 -20.15 -33.84 11.54
N GLN A 800 -20.41 -34.82 10.66
CA GLN A 800 -20.85 -36.17 11.05
C GLN A 800 -19.82 -36.93 11.90
N ASN A 801 -18.52 -36.67 11.68
CA ASN A 801 -17.42 -37.34 12.36
C ASN A 801 -17.18 -36.82 13.80
N THR A 802 -18.02 -35.91 14.29
CA THR A 802 -17.90 -35.38 15.66
C THR A 802 -18.39 -36.41 16.67
N THR A 803 -17.50 -36.93 17.51
CA THR A 803 -17.81 -37.90 18.59
C THR A 803 -17.77 -37.24 19.97
N PHE A 804 -18.53 -37.82 20.90
CA PHE A 804 -18.33 -37.58 22.34
C PHE A 804 -16.95 -38.16 22.72
N PRO A 805 -16.14 -37.44 23.51
CA PRO A 805 -14.80 -37.90 23.89
C PRO A 805 -14.80 -39.14 24.78
#